data_AF-A0A8C5CC69-F1
#
_entry.id   AF-A0A8C5CC69-F1
#
_cell.length_a   1.000
_cell.length_b   1.000
_cell.length_c   1.000
_cell.angle_alpha   90.00
_cell.angle_beta   90.00
_cell.angle_gamma   90.00
#
_symmetry.space_group_name_H-M   'P 1'
#
loop_
_entity.id
_entity.type
_entity.pdbx_description
1 polymer ?
#
loop_
_entity_poly.entity_id
_entity_poly.type
_entity_poly.pdbx_seq_one_letter_code
_entity_poly.pdbx_strand_id
1 'polypeptide(L)'
;MQSLKIGSLNINGGGRDRQKRALISEVATQKRVDVLFLQETHTTPADEIDWGLWWEGSCTLSHGTNLSAGVAVLFRKDANVKVLSSTEVVKGRLLIVKAEIEGSAFCFANIYAPNRGTERVGFFALLESEVGNYQHDHFIFGGDFNCTLDFTIDRTSEEPHPQSSQSLSGVIAHLDLLDTWRVKHPQSRQYTWVRVRNNRVSGGRLDRIYISKSLSSRLIKSHINPVGFTDHHYVSVELVISPGERVRSYWSFNSKLLEDRTFCKSFENFWQQWKSRKSDFGSLKLWWEVGKAQIRVFCQQYTSHSTSRIKAAIQELEVSIRNIEKGSHRVLDPTTGHRLQEKRLELSSLLQERVKGALVRSRFLQLKDMDAPCSFFFNLERSVAQRKQMTCLKLPDGRVTTSPGEMRTHAMDFYADLFGAEQCSMECHEELLEGLPQLIPGEKAALDSELTLDELTAAVNQMASGRAPGIDGLSTDFYKRFWNILGHDLHGVLLECFRTGSLPVSCQRAVLSLLPKKGDLALLKNWRPVALLCTDYKVLSRALSNRLKDILGILVHTDQSYCVPDRKIMDNIFLMRDIIDVCRSHNVDFGIVSLDQEKAFDRVDHSYLFSALKAFGIGDGFLAWIGLLYSGAQCMVRMGAGLSRPIPVQRGIRQGCPISGQLYSLAIEPLLCMLRGRLSGLSLPGSNNLDRPLTVSAYADDVNIFVSSQGDVQCLQDTLSLFEKASSARVNWAKSEALLVGQWRSQAVPSLPGGLEWGKEGLKVLGVFLGTEGFQNKNWEGVKEKVDARLSRWKWVLPQLSYRGRVLVANNLVASTLWHRLIALTPPGGLMEDVQRVILDFFWSGRHWVRAAALYLPVAEGGQGLINIQAKIASFRLQTAQRLLYNCGPSWFDVARLLLKRAGRLGYDRQLFLLQLEDVDLTGLTPFYRSVLQAWQIFKVARATNKTPGIWLFEEPLFYNDLIRTQTLQSASLRACLREASCTKLGHLMKMTATSVDALKERSNITSIRLISRVVAEVCAALQQPLREFICKKTHFV
;
A
#
# COMPACT_ATOMS: atom_id res chain seq x y z
N MET A 1 -30.68 -4.03 -2.63
CA MET A 1 -31.09 -3.86 -1.21
C MET A 1 -32.58 -4.22 -1.16
N GLN A 2 -33.03 -5.21 -0.39
CA GLN A 2 -34.44 -5.68 -0.50
C GLN A 2 -35.45 -4.80 0.27
N SER A 3 -35.00 -4.09 1.31
CA SER A 3 -35.80 -3.14 2.07
C SER A 3 -34.94 -1.96 2.56
N LEU A 4 -35.55 -0.78 2.69
CA LEU A 4 -34.99 0.45 3.26
C LEU A 4 -35.53 0.66 4.66
N LYS A 5 -34.64 0.74 5.65
CA LYS A 5 -34.98 1.03 7.04
C LYS A 5 -34.71 2.49 7.39
N ILE A 6 -35.77 3.23 7.68
CA ILE A 6 -35.67 4.62 8.14
C ILE A 6 -35.95 4.67 9.64
N GLY A 7 -35.18 5.47 10.37
CA GLY A 7 -35.31 5.71 11.78
C GLY A 7 -35.42 7.19 12.12
N SER A 8 -36.06 7.53 13.23
CA SER A 8 -36.08 8.86 13.82
C SER A 8 -35.82 8.78 15.31
N LEU A 9 -34.99 9.70 15.83
CA LEU A 9 -34.65 9.77 17.25
C LEU A 9 -34.33 11.21 17.66
N ASN A 10 -35.14 11.77 18.55
CA ASN A 10 -34.76 12.94 19.32
C ASN A 10 -33.76 12.53 20.40
N ILE A 11 -32.57 13.11 20.37
CA ILE A 11 -31.48 12.73 21.28
C ILE A 11 -31.42 13.62 22.52
N ASN A 12 -32.23 14.67 22.63
CA ASN A 12 -32.27 15.59 23.77
C ASN A 12 -30.85 16.11 24.11
N GLY A 13 -30.25 16.80 23.14
CA GLY A 13 -28.89 17.33 23.22
C GLY A 13 -27.76 16.31 23.13
N GLY A 14 -26.52 16.79 23.24
CA GLY A 14 -25.32 15.94 23.34
C GLY A 14 -24.83 15.34 22.02
N GLY A 15 -25.26 15.85 20.86
CA GLY A 15 -24.63 15.51 19.58
C GLY A 15 -23.17 15.98 19.45
N ARG A 16 -22.71 16.81 20.39
CA ARG A 16 -21.30 17.19 20.59
C ARG A 16 -20.54 16.20 21.48
N ASP A 17 -21.27 15.42 22.29
CA ASP A 17 -20.66 14.47 23.20
C ASP A 17 -20.25 13.18 22.47
N ARG A 18 -19.02 12.78 22.73
CA ARG A 18 -18.40 11.62 22.09
C ARG A 18 -19.13 10.32 22.43
N GLN A 19 -19.54 10.14 23.68
CA GLN A 19 -20.17 8.91 24.13
C GLN A 19 -21.58 8.79 23.56
N LYS A 20 -22.32 9.90 23.48
CA LYS A 20 -23.67 9.94 22.92
C LYS A 20 -23.69 9.66 21.42
N ARG A 21 -22.75 10.21 20.64
CA ARG A 21 -22.56 9.84 19.21
C ARG A 21 -22.29 8.34 19.04
N ALA A 22 -21.49 7.75 19.91
CA ALA A 22 -21.19 6.32 19.87
C ALA A 22 -22.43 5.46 20.16
N LEU A 23 -23.25 5.85 21.14
CA LEU A 23 -24.50 5.18 21.46
C LEU A 23 -25.49 5.22 20.28
N ILE A 24 -25.59 6.37 19.61
CA ILE A 24 -26.42 6.53 18.40
C ILE A 24 -25.96 5.57 17.29
N SER A 25 -24.65 5.49 17.04
CA SER A 25 -24.08 4.59 16.04
C SER A 25 -24.31 3.11 16.38
N GLU A 26 -24.21 2.72 17.65
CA GLU A 26 -24.51 1.36 18.10
C GLU A 26 -25.99 1.02 17.94
N VAL A 27 -26.91 1.93 18.27
CA VAL A 27 -28.35 1.76 18.02
C VAL A 27 -28.62 1.60 16.52
N ALA A 28 -28.07 2.47 15.68
CA ALA A 28 -28.21 2.40 14.24
C ALA A 28 -27.70 1.06 13.67
N THR A 29 -26.57 0.57 14.19
CA THR A 29 -25.97 -0.71 13.80
C THR A 29 -26.83 -1.90 14.24
N GLN A 30 -27.29 -1.91 15.49
CA GLN A 30 -28.13 -2.98 16.02
C GLN A 30 -29.47 -3.08 15.30
N LYS A 31 -30.10 -1.94 15.04
CA LYS A 31 -31.41 -1.86 14.37
C LYS A 31 -31.29 -1.92 12.83
N ARG A 32 -30.06 -1.91 12.30
CA ARG A 32 -29.73 -1.94 10.86
C ARG A 32 -30.40 -0.81 10.09
N VAL A 33 -30.23 0.41 10.61
CA VAL A 33 -30.82 1.62 10.03
C VAL A 33 -30.06 2.02 8.78
N ASP A 34 -30.79 2.39 7.73
CA ASP A 34 -30.23 2.85 6.46
C ASP A 34 -30.31 4.38 6.35
N VAL A 35 -31.39 4.99 6.85
CA VAL A 35 -31.56 6.45 6.97
C VAL A 35 -31.96 6.79 8.40
N LEU A 36 -31.27 7.70 9.06
CA LEU A 36 -31.55 8.10 10.44
C LEU A 36 -31.76 9.62 10.54
N PHE A 37 -32.93 10.02 11.05
CA PHE A 37 -33.24 11.38 11.44
C PHE A 37 -32.89 11.59 12.91
N LEU A 38 -32.07 12.60 13.19
CA LEU A 38 -31.78 13.04 14.55
C LEU A 38 -32.34 14.42 14.81
N GLN A 39 -32.92 14.63 15.98
CA GLN A 39 -33.41 15.92 16.46
C GLN A 39 -32.71 16.30 17.77
N GLU A 40 -32.68 17.60 18.08
CA GLU A 40 -31.96 18.19 19.22
C GLU A 40 -30.48 17.81 19.28
N THR A 41 -29.78 17.94 18.14
CA THR A 41 -28.36 17.58 18.10
C THR A 41 -27.45 18.53 18.89
N HIS A 42 -27.85 19.79 19.05
CA HIS A 42 -27.07 20.87 19.69
C HIS A 42 -25.68 21.05 19.05
N THR A 43 -25.55 20.69 17.77
CA THR A 43 -24.30 20.76 17.02
C THR A 43 -24.06 22.17 16.50
N THR A 44 -22.78 22.49 16.32
CA THR A 44 -22.28 23.71 15.68
C THR A 44 -21.53 23.34 14.40
N PRO A 45 -21.21 24.30 13.51
CA PRO A 45 -20.40 24.03 12.32
C PRO A 45 -19.05 23.36 12.61
N ALA A 46 -18.46 23.59 13.79
CA ALA A 46 -17.23 22.93 14.20
C ALA A 46 -17.36 21.41 14.39
N ASP A 47 -18.59 20.92 14.64
CA ASP A 47 -18.88 19.51 14.89
C ASP A 47 -19.11 18.70 13.61
N GLU A 48 -19.22 19.33 12.42
CA GLU A 48 -19.48 18.62 11.16
C GLU A 48 -18.35 17.62 10.82
N ILE A 49 -17.10 18.03 11.06
CA ILE A 49 -15.92 17.17 10.85
C ILE A 49 -16.01 15.94 11.75
N ASP A 50 -16.34 16.13 13.03
CA ASP A 50 -16.54 15.05 13.97
C ASP A 50 -17.66 14.12 13.51
N TRP A 51 -18.82 14.63 13.09
CA TRP A 51 -19.90 13.77 12.61
C TRP A 51 -19.54 12.99 11.34
N GLY A 52 -18.85 13.61 10.38
CA GLY A 52 -18.36 12.94 9.17
C GLY A 52 -17.29 11.88 9.44
N LEU A 53 -16.59 11.97 10.58
CA LEU A 53 -15.64 10.99 11.05
C LEU A 53 -16.33 9.80 11.73
N TRP A 54 -17.32 10.09 12.59
CA TRP A 54 -18.02 9.11 13.40
C TRP A 54 -19.05 8.31 12.63
N TRP A 55 -19.68 8.93 11.64
CA TRP A 55 -20.68 8.30 10.78
C TRP A 55 -20.02 7.90 9.46
N GLU A 56 -19.85 6.59 9.21
CA GLU A 56 -19.12 6.10 8.04
C GLU A 56 -19.81 6.34 6.68
N GLY A 57 -21.04 6.88 6.68
CA GLY A 57 -21.81 7.24 5.48
C GLY A 57 -22.01 8.75 5.31
N SER A 58 -22.96 9.19 4.49
CA SER A 58 -23.23 10.63 4.33
C SER A 58 -24.01 11.18 5.52
N CYS A 59 -23.67 12.40 5.90
CA CYS A 59 -24.24 13.13 7.01
C CYS A 59 -24.56 14.55 6.54
N THR A 60 -25.79 15.00 6.73
CA THR A 60 -26.21 16.38 6.49
C THR A 60 -26.76 16.95 7.78
N LEU A 61 -26.20 18.07 8.23
CA LEU A 61 -26.52 18.72 9.50
C LEU A 61 -27.17 20.09 9.24
N SER A 62 -28.11 20.45 10.09
CA SER A 62 -28.65 21.80 10.21
C SER A 62 -28.53 22.21 11.67
N HIS A 63 -27.84 23.32 11.91
CA HIS A 63 -27.36 23.70 13.24
C HIS A 63 -28.34 24.65 13.95
N GLY A 64 -28.70 24.32 15.19
CA GLY A 64 -29.41 25.22 16.10
C GLY A 64 -28.44 26.09 16.89
N THR A 65 -28.64 26.16 18.21
CA THR A 65 -27.63 26.68 19.15
C THR A 65 -26.89 25.52 19.81
N ASN A 66 -25.84 25.81 20.56
CA ASN A 66 -25.14 24.80 21.37
C ASN A 66 -25.98 24.28 22.56
N LEU A 67 -27.15 24.88 22.84
CA LEU A 67 -28.03 24.54 23.96
C LEU A 67 -29.42 24.04 23.53
N SER A 68 -29.83 24.25 22.28
CA SER A 68 -31.17 23.93 21.82
C SER A 68 -31.20 23.73 20.31
N ALA A 69 -32.12 22.88 19.84
CA ALA A 69 -32.36 22.59 18.42
C ALA A 69 -31.16 21.98 17.68
N GLY A 70 -31.31 21.76 16.39
CA GLY A 70 -30.38 21.06 15.52
C GLY A 70 -30.96 19.75 15.03
N VAL A 71 -30.88 19.51 13.72
CA VAL A 71 -31.38 18.31 13.07
C VAL A 71 -30.31 17.72 12.14
N ALA A 72 -30.30 16.39 11.99
CA ALA A 72 -29.36 15.71 11.10
C ALA A 72 -30.04 14.58 10.31
N VAL A 73 -29.70 14.45 9.03
CA VAL A 73 -30.07 13.28 8.21
C VAL A 73 -28.81 12.47 7.93
N LEU A 74 -28.81 11.23 8.38
CA LEU A 74 -27.66 10.33 8.28
C LEU A 74 -28.00 9.13 7.38
N PHE A 75 -27.18 8.87 6.36
CA PHE A 75 -27.35 7.70 5.49
C PHE A 75 -26.22 6.70 5.73
N ARG A 76 -26.55 5.40 5.85
CA ARG A 76 -25.53 4.36 6.02
C ARG A 76 -24.68 4.24 4.76
N LYS A 77 -23.37 4.02 4.93
CA LYS A 77 -22.41 3.84 3.82
C LYS A 77 -22.85 2.79 2.79
N ASP A 78 -23.32 1.64 3.25
CA ASP A 78 -23.68 0.51 2.37
C ASP A 78 -25.11 0.63 1.79
N ALA A 79 -25.80 1.75 2.02
CA ALA A 79 -27.14 1.98 1.50
C ALA A 79 -27.14 2.49 0.04
N ASN A 80 -25.96 2.68 -0.57
CA ASN A 80 -25.80 3.15 -1.96
C ASN A 80 -26.65 4.39 -2.28
N VAL A 81 -26.68 5.35 -1.36
CA VAL A 81 -27.46 6.59 -1.50
C VAL A 81 -26.61 7.67 -2.16
N LYS A 82 -27.14 8.28 -3.22
CA LYS A 82 -26.56 9.46 -3.85
C LYS A 82 -27.36 10.69 -3.45
N VAL A 83 -26.83 11.50 -2.54
CA VAL A 83 -27.45 12.78 -2.16
C VAL A 83 -27.38 13.72 -3.38
N LEU A 84 -28.54 14.22 -3.80
CA LEU A 84 -28.69 15.12 -4.95
C LEU A 84 -28.65 16.59 -4.49
N SER A 85 -29.36 16.90 -3.42
CA SER A 85 -29.37 18.23 -2.80
C SER A 85 -29.79 18.15 -1.33
N SER A 86 -29.46 19.19 -0.57
CA SER A 86 -29.91 19.40 0.79
C SER A 86 -30.31 20.87 0.99
N THR A 87 -31.46 21.10 1.60
CA THR A 87 -32.01 22.43 1.84
C THR A 87 -32.32 22.60 3.33
N GLU A 88 -31.68 23.57 3.96
CA GLU A 88 -32.04 24.05 5.30
C GLU A 88 -33.18 25.06 5.16
N VAL A 89 -34.41 24.62 5.42
CA VAL A 89 -35.61 25.47 5.29
C VAL A 89 -35.77 26.34 6.55
N VAL A 90 -35.65 25.71 7.72
CA VAL A 90 -35.65 26.40 9.00
C VAL A 90 -34.42 25.94 9.78
N LYS A 91 -33.50 26.86 10.02
CA LYS A 91 -32.24 26.61 10.69
C LYS A 91 -32.43 25.85 12.01
N GLY A 92 -31.80 24.68 12.10
CA GLY A 92 -31.84 23.76 13.23
C GLY A 92 -33.18 23.06 13.47
N ARG A 93 -34.17 23.19 12.58
CA ARG A 93 -35.54 22.67 12.79
C ARG A 93 -36.16 21.94 11.60
N LEU A 94 -35.84 22.33 10.37
CA LEU A 94 -36.36 21.68 9.17
C LEU A 94 -35.25 21.54 8.13
N LEU A 95 -34.84 20.29 7.90
CA LEU A 95 -33.83 19.93 6.93
C LEU A 95 -34.42 18.94 5.92
N ILE A 96 -34.40 19.32 4.64
CA ILE A 96 -34.86 18.49 3.54
C ILE A 96 -33.66 17.98 2.75
N VAL A 97 -33.55 16.67 2.54
CA VAL A 97 -32.48 16.05 1.75
C VAL A 97 -33.10 15.23 0.62
N LYS A 98 -32.81 15.63 -0.62
CA LYS A 98 -33.19 14.88 -1.81
C LYS A 98 -32.07 13.90 -2.17
N ALA A 99 -32.40 12.63 -2.32
CA ALA A 99 -31.42 11.59 -2.60
C ALA A 99 -31.97 10.51 -3.55
N GLU A 100 -31.09 9.94 -4.35
CA GLU A 100 -31.37 8.85 -5.27
C GLU A 100 -30.92 7.52 -4.63
N ILE A 101 -31.83 6.54 -4.58
CA ILE A 101 -31.60 5.19 -4.06
C ILE A 101 -32.09 4.19 -5.10
N GLU A 102 -31.18 3.35 -5.60
CA GLU A 102 -31.48 2.35 -6.65
C GLU A 102 -32.20 2.95 -7.89
N GLY A 103 -31.85 4.17 -8.28
CA GLY A 103 -32.44 4.87 -9.44
C GLY A 103 -33.77 5.58 -9.17
N SER A 104 -34.31 5.51 -7.94
CA SER A 104 -35.51 6.23 -7.54
C SER A 104 -35.17 7.45 -6.66
N ALA A 105 -35.82 8.59 -6.92
CA ALA A 105 -35.64 9.81 -6.13
C ALA A 105 -36.55 9.81 -4.89
N PHE A 106 -35.95 10.08 -3.73
CA PHE A 106 -36.62 10.22 -2.44
C PHE A 106 -36.34 11.59 -1.84
N CYS A 107 -37.34 12.15 -1.17
CA CYS A 107 -37.23 13.40 -0.43
C CYS A 107 -37.41 13.11 1.06
N PHE A 108 -36.34 13.32 1.83
CA PHE A 108 -36.28 13.06 3.27
C PHE A 108 -36.37 14.37 4.04
N ALA A 109 -37.46 14.60 4.78
CA ALA A 109 -37.63 15.78 5.62
C ALA A 109 -37.48 15.43 7.10
N ASN A 110 -36.44 15.99 7.73
CA ASN A 110 -36.21 15.86 9.17
C ASN A 110 -36.75 17.10 9.90
N ILE A 111 -37.69 16.86 10.83
CA ILE A 111 -38.51 17.88 11.49
C ILE A 111 -38.24 17.92 13.00
N TYR A 112 -38.02 19.13 13.53
CA TYR A 112 -38.05 19.43 14.97
C TYR A 112 -38.91 20.69 15.19
N ALA A 113 -40.20 20.48 15.41
CA ALA A 113 -41.18 21.55 15.52
C ALA A 113 -40.92 22.43 16.76
N PRO A 114 -41.23 23.74 16.74
CA PRO A 114 -41.14 24.61 17.92
C PRO A 114 -41.95 24.10 19.11
N ASN A 115 -41.49 24.40 20.34
CA ASN A 115 -42.18 24.01 21.58
C ASN A 115 -43.41 24.88 21.88
N ARG A 116 -43.34 26.17 21.50
CA ARG A 116 -44.42 27.15 21.65
C ARG A 116 -45.50 26.92 20.59
N GLY A 117 -46.75 26.86 21.02
CA GLY A 117 -47.89 26.52 20.16
C GLY A 117 -48.10 27.46 18.98
N THR A 118 -47.94 28.77 19.19
CA THR A 118 -48.07 29.80 18.15
C THR A 118 -47.01 29.68 17.05
N GLU A 119 -45.73 29.57 17.44
CA GLU A 119 -44.60 29.36 16.51
C GLU A 119 -44.76 28.05 15.72
N ARG A 120 -45.29 27.01 16.37
CA ARG A 120 -45.50 25.70 15.76
C ARG A 120 -46.58 25.69 14.67
N VAL A 121 -47.67 26.46 14.83
CA VAL A 121 -48.70 26.60 13.78
C VAL A 121 -48.11 27.28 12.53
N GLY A 122 -47.37 28.38 12.70
CA GLY A 122 -46.67 29.04 11.59
C GLY A 122 -45.63 28.13 10.92
N PHE A 123 -44.93 27.32 11.70
CA PHE A 123 -43.97 26.34 11.19
C PHE A 123 -44.63 25.26 10.31
N PHE A 124 -45.82 24.77 10.68
CA PHE A 124 -46.53 23.78 9.87
C PHE A 124 -47.07 24.36 8.55
N ALA A 125 -47.53 25.61 8.55
CA ALA A 125 -47.90 26.30 7.31
C ALA A 125 -46.69 26.48 6.36
N LEU A 126 -45.52 26.83 6.91
CA LEU A 126 -44.29 26.89 6.13
C LEU A 126 -43.90 25.52 5.56
N LEU A 127 -43.95 24.46 6.38
CA LEU A 127 -43.68 23.09 5.97
C LEU A 127 -44.55 22.68 4.78
N GLU A 128 -45.85 23.01 4.81
CA GLU A 128 -46.79 22.73 3.73
C GLU A 128 -46.38 23.44 2.43
N SER A 129 -46.07 24.74 2.50
CA SER A 129 -45.69 25.54 1.33
C SER A 129 -44.39 25.08 0.66
N GLU A 130 -43.37 24.73 1.45
CA GLU A 130 -42.04 24.37 0.96
C GLU A 130 -42.00 22.97 0.36
N VAL A 131 -42.77 22.04 0.93
CA VAL A 131 -42.89 20.68 0.40
C VAL A 131 -43.64 20.67 -0.95
N GLY A 132 -44.55 21.61 -1.18
CA GLY A 132 -45.27 21.77 -2.46
C GLY A 132 -44.34 21.85 -3.68
N ASN A 133 -43.09 22.30 -3.51
CA ASN A 133 -42.08 22.37 -4.58
C ASN A 133 -41.53 21.01 -5.05
N TYR A 134 -41.89 19.91 -4.38
CA TYR A 134 -41.30 18.58 -4.59
C TYR A 134 -42.35 17.50 -4.97
N GLN A 135 -43.58 17.90 -5.35
CA GLN A 135 -44.77 17.04 -5.51
C GLN A 135 -44.60 15.74 -6.35
N HIS A 136 -43.56 15.64 -7.18
CA HIS A 136 -43.28 14.46 -8.01
C HIS A 136 -42.34 13.42 -7.36
N ASP A 137 -41.79 13.69 -6.18
CA ASP A 137 -40.86 12.79 -5.47
C ASP A 137 -41.56 11.91 -4.43
N HIS A 138 -40.93 10.78 -4.04
CA HIS A 138 -41.38 9.96 -2.91
C HIS A 138 -40.97 10.59 -1.57
N PHE A 139 -41.94 11.13 -0.82
CA PHE A 139 -41.67 11.79 0.46
C PHE A 139 -41.69 10.87 1.67
N ILE A 140 -40.72 11.10 2.56
CA ILE A 140 -40.62 10.49 3.88
C ILE A 140 -40.31 11.60 4.88
N PHE A 141 -41.25 11.89 5.78
CA PHE A 141 -41.07 12.87 6.85
C PHE A 141 -40.80 12.13 8.14
N GLY A 142 -39.89 12.61 8.94
CA GLY A 142 -39.76 12.10 10.29
C GLY A 142 -39.10 13.07 11.24
N GLY A 143 -39.41 12.90 12.51
CA GLY A 143 -38.88 13.74 13.56
C GLY A 143 -39.87 13.99 14.67
N ASP A 144 -39.62 15.04 15.43
CA ASP A 144 -40.39 15.43 16.60
C ASP A 144 -41.30 16.61 16.27
N PHE A 145 -42.61 16.36 16.33
CA PHE A 145 -43.65 17.32 15.97
C PHE A 145 -44.15 18.12 17.18
N ASN A 146 -43.68 17.79 18.40
CA ASN A 146 -44.02 18.45 19.66
C ASN A 146 -45.53 18.64 19.95
N CYS A 147 -46.40 17.87 19.28
CA CYS A 147 -47.85 17.83 19.51
C CYS A 147 -48.41 16.44 19.20
N THR A 148 -49.67 16.17 19.58
CA THR A 148 -50.36 14.92 19.23
C THR A 148 -51.63 15.12 18.43
N LEU A 149 -51.96 14.13 17.59
CA LEU A 149 -53.14 14.15 16.72
C LEU A 149 -54.39 13.64 17.46
N ASP A 150 -54.26 12.52 18.16
CA ASP A 150 -55.35 11.93 18.94
C ASP A 150 -54.93 11.80 20.41
N PHE A 151 -55.32 12.76 21.24
CA PHE A 151 -54.93 12.79 22.65
C PHE A 151 -55.47 11.61 23.47
N THR A 152 -56.49 10.88 22.99
CA THR A 152 -57.08 9.74 23.70
C THR A 152 -56.17 8.51 23.69
N ILE A 153 -55.39 8.34 22.60
CA ILE A 153 -54.48 7.19 22.41
C ILE A 153 -53.00 7.57 22.29
N ASP A 154 -52.69 8.84 22.02
CA ASP A 154 -51.31 9.31 21.83
C ASP A 154 -50.73 10.04 23.04
N ARG A 155 -51.50 10.31 24.11
CA ARG A 155 -50.99 10.96 25.33
C ARG A 155 -51.55 10.37 26.61
N THR A 156 -50.92 10.71 27.73
CA THR A 156 -51.38 10.40 29.08
C THR A 156 -52.31 11.47 29.67
N SER A 157 -52.35 12.66 29.07
CA SER A 157 -53.12 13.84 29.46
C SER A 157 -53.74 14.49 28.22
N GLU A 158 -54.61 15.48 28.41
CA GLU A 158 -55.11 16.32 27.31
C GLU A 158 -53.97 16.97 26.51
N GLU A 159 -54.24 17.28 25.24
CA GLU A 159 -53.30 17.97 24.36
C GLU A 159 -53.14 19.44 24.80
N PRO A 160 -51.93 19.90 25.17
CA PRO A 160 -51.73 21.27 25.64
C PRO A 160 -52.06 22.35 24.61
N HIS A 161 -52.06 22.04 23.31
CA HIS A 161 -52.33 23.02 22.26
C HIS A 161 -53.12 22.43 21.08
N PRO A 162 -54.47 22.36 21.15
CA PRO A 162 -55.32 21.76 20.12
C PRO A 162 -55.14 22.35 18.71
N GLN A 163 -54.87 23.65 18.61
CA GLN A 163 -54.63 24.31 17.31
C GLN A 163 -53.39 23.76 16.58
N SER A 164 -52.35 23.32 17.31
CA SER A 164 -51.17 22.69 16.68
C SER A 164 -51.53 21.33 16.08
N SER A 165 -52.40 20.58 16.76
CA SER A 165 -52.92 19.30 16.29
C SER A 165 -53.76 19.46 15.02
N GLN A 166 -54.66 20.45 15.00
CA GLN A 166 -55.48 20.76 13.83
C GLN A 166 -54.62 21.21 12.64
N SER A 167 -53.62 22.06 12.88
CA SER A 167 -52.70 22.53 11.83
C SER A 167 -51.91 21.36 11.23
N LEU A 168 -51.34 20.46 12.05
CA LEU A 168 -50.63 19.28 11.55
C LEU A 168 -51.57 18.30 10.80
N SER A 169 -52.81 18.11 11.28
CA SER A 169 -53.82 17.32 10.57
C SER A 169 -54.12 17.89 9.17
N GLY A 170 -54.17 19.23 9.05
CA GLY A 170 -54.31 19.92 7.76
C GLY A 170 -53.18 19.60 6.80
N VAL A 171 -51.93 19.73 7.26
CA VAL A 171 -50.73 19.40 6.46
C VAL A 171 -50.73 17.94 6.00
N ILE A 172 -51.09 17.00 6.90
CA ILE A 172 -51.15 15.56 6.58
C ILE A 172 -52.21 15.30 5.49
N ALA A 173 -53.38 15.92 5.61
CA ALA A 173 -54.46 15.76 4.64
C ALA A 173 -54.11 16.38 3.28
N HIS A 174 -53.50 17.58 3.27
CA HIS A 174 -53.14 18.28 2.04
C HIS A 174 -52.02 17.57 1.25
N LEU A 175 -51.03 17.03 1.96
CA LEU A 175 -49.88 16.33 1.37
C LEU A 175 -50.10 14.82 1.17
N ASP A 176 -51.30 14.31 1.45
CA ASP A 176 -51.69 12.89 1.36
C ASP A 176 -50.67 11.95 2.06
N LEU A 177 -50.30 12.33 3.28
CA LEU A 177 -49.32 11.64 4.11
C LEU A 177 -49.97 10.55 4.97
N LEU A 178 -49.28 9.43 5.13
CA LEU A 178 -49.69 8.33 6.00
C LEU A 178 -48.83 8.25 7.24
N ASP A 179 -49.46 8.26 8.42
CA ASP A 179 -48.81 7.93 9.69
C ASP A 179 -48.48 6.43 9.72
N THR A 180 -47.20 6.11 9.51
CA THR A 180 -46.74 4.71 9.39
C THR A 180 -47.07 3.85 10.61
N TRP A 181 -47.09 4.45 11.80
CA TRP A 181 -47.42 3.74 13.03
C TRP A 181 -48.91 3.45 13.10
N ARG A 182 -49.78 4.42 12.82
CA ARG A 182 -51.23 4.20 12.86
C ARG A 182 -51.73 3.26 11.78
N VAL A 183 -51.09 3.24 10.61
CA VAL A 183 -51.40 2.25 9.55
C VAL A 183 -51.17 0.81 10.05
N LYS A 184 -50.10 0.56 10.80
CA LYS A 184 -49.77 -0.78 11.31
C LYS A 184 -50.38 -1.10 12.68
N HIS A 185 -50.70 -0.08 13.46
CA HIS A 185 -51.17 -0.19 14.84
C HIS A 185 -52.30 0.80 15.15
N PRO A 186 -53.49 0.66 14.53
CA PRO A 186 -54.53 1.69 14.57
C PRO A 186 -54.94 2.11 15.98
N GLN A 187 -55.20 1.12 16.86
CA GLN A 187 -55.74 1.35 18.21
C GLN A 187 -54.67 1.22 19.33
N SER A 188 -53.41 0.95 18.99
CA SER A 188 -52.39 0.70 20.01
C SER A 188 -51.96 1.99 20.73
N ARG A 189 -51.95 1.97 22.05
CA ARG A 189 -51.40 3.05 22.89
C ARG A 189 -49.92 2.80 23.15
N GLN A 190 -49.06 3.64 22.58
CA GLN A 190 -47.61 3.64 22.79
C GLN A 190 -47.05 5.05 22.56
N TYR A 191 -46.16 5.48 23.44
CA TYR A 191 -45.59 6.83 23.42
C TYR A 191 -44.19 6.82 22.82
N THR A 192 -43.74 7.99 22.38
CA THR A 192 -42.37 8.19 21.92
C THR A 192 -41.58 9.06 22.88
N TRP A 193 -42.23 9.98 23.58
CA TRP A 193 -41.67 10.76 24.67
C TRP A 193 -42.28 10.31 25.99
N VAL A 194 -41.44 9.99 26.98
CA VAL A 194 -41.91 9.55 28.31
C VAL A 194 -41.01 10.13 29.40
N ARG A 195 -41.65 10.85 30.32
CA ARG A 195 -41.02 11.54 31.45
C ARG A 195 -41.56 11.04 32.77
N VAL A 196 -40.65 10.81 33.72
CA VAL A 196 -40.98 10.47 35.12
C VAL A 196 -40.77 11.69 36.00
N ARG A 197 -41.80 12.12 36.74
CA ARG A 197 -41.73 13.22 37.72
C ARG A 197 -42.53 12.84 38.97
N ASN A 198 -41.94 12.99 40.15
CA ASN A 198 -42.55 12.58 41.43
C ASN A 198 -43.12 11.14 41.36
N ASN A 199 -42.35 10.24 40.76
CA ASN A 199 -42.71 8.84 40.48
C ASN A 199 -43.98 8.62 39.60
N ARG A 200 -44.52 9.68 39.00
CA ARG A 200 -45.59 9.58 37.99
C ARG A 200 -45.00 9.55 36.58
N VAL A 201 -45.50 8.64 35.76
CA VAL A 201 -45.12 8.49 34.35
C VAL A 201 -46.09 9.29 33.49
N SER A 202 -45.55 10.23 32.72
CA SER A 202 -46.27 11.02 31.71
C SER A 202 -45.67 10.76 30.35
N GLY A 203 -46.49 10.75 29.30
CA GLY A 203 -46.02 10.39 27.97
C GLY A 203 -46.86 10.95 26.83
N GLY A 204 -46.24 11.04 25.67
CA GLY A 204 -46.84 11.49 24.43
C GLY A 204 -46.18 10.83 23.22
N ARG A 205 -46.93 10.56 22.15
CA ARG A 205 -46.38 10.18 20.84
C ARG A 205 -46.07 11.47 20.10
N LEU A 206 -44.88 12.04 20.29
CA LEU A 206 -44.47 13.30 19.66
C LEU A 206 -43.65 13.06 18.38
N ASP A 207 -42.86 11.99 18.39
CA ASP A 207 -41.98 11.57 17.31
C ASP A 207 -42.73 10.66 16.33
N ARG A 208 -42.70 10.99 15.04
CA ARG A 208 -43.45 10.27 14.01
C ARG A 208 -42.64 10.12 12.74
N ILE A 209 -43.01 9.12 11.94
CA ILE A 209 -42.57 8.97 10.55
C ILE A 209 -43.80 8.89 9.67
N TYR A 210 -43.92 9.83 8.74
CA TYR A 210 -44.93 9.86 7.70
C TYR A 210 -44.32 9.47 6.35
N ILE A 211 -45.11 8.80 5.52
CA ILE A 211 -44.74 8.48 4.14
C ILE A 211 -45.84 8.97 3.21
N SER A 212 -45.48 9.36 1.98
CA SER A 212 -46.47 9.58 0.92
C SER A 212 -47.34 8.33 0.71
N LYS A 213 -48.64 8.52 0.43
CA LYS A 213 -49.57 7.40 0.23
C LYS A 213 -49.17 6.43 -0.89
N SER A 214 -48.44 6.90 -1.89
CA SER A 214 -47.83 6.05 -2.94
C SER A 214 -46.93 4.93 -2.39
N LEU A 215 -46.36 5.11 -1.20
CA LEU A 215 -45.48 4.14 -0.54
C LEU A 215 -46.22 3.18 0.39
N SER A 216 -47.55 3.30 0.51
CA SER A 216 -48.38 2.50 1.44
C SER A 216 -48.22 0.99 1.24
N SER A 217 -48.28 0.52 -0.01
CA SER A 217 -48.11 -0.90 -0.37
C SER A 217 -46.69 -1.42 -0.12
N ARG A 218 -45.71 -0.52 0.01
CA ARG A 218 -44.31 -0.85 0.27
C ARG A 218 -43.99 -0.91 1.77
N LEU A 219 -44.91 -0.48 2.63
CA LEU A 219 -44.73 -0.45 4.09
C LEU A 219 -44.79 -1.85 4.70
N ILE A 220 -43.64 -2.36 5.15
CA ILE A 220 -43.54 -3.69 5.79
C ILE A 220 -43.86 -3.58 7.28
N LYS A 221 -43.11 -2.74 8.01
CA LYS A 221 -43.14 -2.65 9.47
C LYS A 221 -43.03 -1.21 9.96
N SER A 222 -43.64 -0.93 11.10
CA SER A 222 -43.44 0.30 11.89
C SER A 222 -43.29 -0.08 13.38
N HIS A 223 -42.25 0.42 14.03
CA HIS A 223 -41.87 0.06 15.39
C HIS A 223 -41.42 1.28 16.21
N ILE A 224 -41.81 1.30 17.48
CA ILE A 224 -41.32 2.22 18.51
C ILE A 224 -40.55 1.40 19.56
N ASN A 225 -39.27 1.71 19.74
CA ASN A 225 -38.38 1.00 20.68
C ASN A 225 -37.75 1.97 21.69
N PRO A 226 -37.77 1.65 22.99
CA PRO A 226 -37.10 2.49 23.99
C PRO A 226 -35.59 2.49 23.79
N VAL A 227 -34.96 3.60 24.15
CA VAL A 227 -33.51 3.74 24.24
C VAL A 227 -33.14 4.26 25.64
N GLY A 228 -31.99 3.83 26.15
CA GLY A 228 -31.61 4.10 27.55
C GLY A 228 -31.00 5.48 27.84
N PHE A 229 -30.71 6.29 26.81
CA PHE A 229 -29.89 7.51 26.93
C PHE A 229 -30.60 8.81 26.55
N THR A 230 -31.90 8.75 26.29
CA THR A 230 -32.79 9.90 26.06
C THR A 230 -34.19 9.54 26.60
N ASP A 231 -35.02 10.54 26.88
CA ASP A 231 -36.41 10.37 27.28
C ASP A 231 -37.35 10.10 26.07
N HIS A 232 -36.79 10.15 24.86
CA HIS A 232 -37.46 9.75 23.63
C HIS A 232 -37.19 8.29 23.24
N HIS A 233 -38.05 7.75 22.39
CA HIS A 233 -37.96 6.41 21.83
C HIS A 233 -37.51 6.49 20.37
N TYR A 234 -36.80 5.45 19.93
CA TYR A 234 -36.43 5.26 18.55
C TYR A 234 -37.64 4.79 17.73
N VAL A 235 -38.08 5.60 16.78
CA VAL A 235 -39.15 5.28 15.83
C VAL A 235 -38.53 4.75 14.55
N SER A 236 -39.10 3.70 13.96
CA SER A 236 -38.55 3.12 12.73
C SER A 236 -39.60 2.54 11.81
N VAL A 237 -39.30 2.60 10.52
CA VAL A 237 -40.11 2.06 9.43
C VAL A 237 -39.24 1.23 8.48
N GLU A 238 -39.82 0.18 7.92
CA GLU A 238 -39.18 -0.65 6.88
C GLU A 238 -40.03 -0.64 5.61
N LEU A 239 -39.43 -0.22 4.48
CA LEU A 239 -40.07 -0.10 3.17
C LEU A 239 -39.41 -1.04 2.14
N VAL A 240 -40.17 -1.62 1.20
CA VAL A 240 -39.61 -2.35 0.05
C VAL A 240 -39.18 -1.36 -1.04
N ILE A 241 -37.99 -1.53 -1.64
CA ILE A 241 -37.53 -0.72 -2.80
C ILE A 241 -37.48 -1.55 -4.09
N SER A 242 -36.77 -2.70 -4.09
CA SER A 242 -36.65 -3.57 -5.29
C SER A 242 -36.52 -5.06 -4.92
N PRO A 243 -37.07 -6.01 -5.72
CA PRO A 243 -36.83 -7.44 -5.58
C PRO A 243 -35.48 -7.83 -6.20
N GLY A 244 -34.37 -7.61 -5.48
CA GLY A 244 -33.03 -8.02 -5.89
C GLY A 244 -32.41 -9.06 -4.95
N GLU A 245 -31.67 -10.02 -5.49
CA GLU A 245 -30.92 -10.99 -4.68
C GLU A 245 -29.73 -10.34 -3.94
N ARG A 246 -29.62 -10.62 -2.63
CA ARG A 246 -28.44 -10.25 -1.85
C ARG A 246 -27.27 -11.18 -2.18
N VAL A 247 -26.28 -10.68 -2.92
CA VAL A 247 -25.00 -11.37 -3.04
C VAL A 247 -24.21 -11.18 -1.75
N ARG A 248 -24.03 -12.26 -0.98
CA ARG A 248 -23.19 -12.25 0.23
C ARG A 248 -21.72 -12.32 -0.18
N SER A 249 -20.89 -11.47 0.42
CA SER A 249 -19.43 -11.60 0.33
C SER A 249 -18.97 -12.94 0.91
N TYR A 250 -17.88 -13.50 0.39
CA TYR A 250 -17.27 -14.69 0.99
C TYR A 250 -16.69 -14.36 2.37
N TRP A 251 -16.66 -15.36 3.26
CA TRP A 251 -16.34 -15.19 4.67
C TRP A 251 -14.85 -14.87 4.89
N SER A 252 -14.57 -14.03 5.89
CA SER A 252 -13.23 -13.77 6.39
C SER A 252 -13.23 -13.87 7.90
N PHE A 253 -12.19 -14.47 8.46
CA PHE A 253 -11.98 -14.53 9.90
C PHE A 253 -11.82 -13.13 10.49
N ASN A 254 -12.44 -12.90 11.64
CA ASN A 254 -12.29 -11.66 12.39
C ASN A 254 -11.07 -11.79 13.32
N SER A 255 -9.95 -11.18 12.95
CA SER A 255 -8.69 -11.25 13.70
C SER A 255 -8.79 -10.77 15.15
N LYS A 256 -9.78 -9.94 15.49
CA LYS A 256 -10.01 -9.48 16.87
C LYS A 256 -10.40 -10.63 17.82
N LEU A 257 -10.92 -11.74 17.30
CA LEU A 257 -11.20 -12.93 18.12
C LEU A 257 -9.92 -13.51 18.76
N LEU A 258 -8.74 -13.21 18.20
CA LEU A 258 -7.46 -13.67 18.75
C LEU A 258 -7.07 -12.95 20.05
N GLU A 259 -7.70 -11.81 20.35
CA GLU A 259 -7.53 -11.07 21.61
C GLU A 259 -8.42 -11.64 22.73
N ASP A 260 -9.46 -12.39 22.39
CA ASP A 260 -10.37 -13.04 23.33
C ASP A 260 -9.76 -14.36 23.83
N ARG A 261 -9.37 -14.37 25.12
CA ARG A 261 -8.78 -15.54 25.78
C ARG A 261 -9.73 -16.73 25.83
N THR A 262 -11.04 -16.48 26.00
CA THR A 262 -12.06 -17.53 26.04
C THR A 262 -12.20 -18.17 24.68
N PHE A 263 -12.28 -17.35 23.62
CA PHE A 263 -12.29 -17.84 22.25
C PHE A 263 -11.06 -18.71 21.95
N CYS A 264 -9.85 -18.24 22.30
CA CYS A 264 -8.61 -18.97 22.05
C CYS A 264 -8.62 -20.35 22.72
N LYS A 265 -8.99 -20.42 24.01
CA LYS A 265 -9.07 -21.69 24.75
C LYS A 265 -10.13 -22.62 24.19
N SER A 266 -11.30 -22.09 23.83
CA SER A 266 -12.36 -22.88 23.18
C SER A 266 -11.91 -23.41 21.81
N PHE A 267 -11.15 -22.63 21.05
CA PHE A 267 -10.60 -23.05 19.77
C PHE A 267 -9.56 -24.17 19.93
N GLU A 268 -8.66 -24.06 20.90
CA GLU A 268 -7.68 -25.10 21.23
C GLU A 268 -8.39 -26.44 21.53
N ASN A 269 -9.43 -26.42 22.38
CA ASN A 269 -10.23 -27.61 22.69
C ASN A 269 -10.95 -28.17 21.45
N PHE A 270 -11.57 -27.29 20.65
CA PHE A 270 -12.22 -27.67 19.40
C PHE A 270 -11.22 -28.38 18.46
N TRP A 271 -10.01 -27.84 18.31
CA TRP A 271 -9.02 -28.43 17.42
C TRP A 271 -8.51 -29.78 17.93
N GLN A 272 -8.33 -29.95 19.24
CA GLN A 272 -7.97 -31.26 19.81
C GLN A 272 -9.05 -32.32 19.57
N GLN A 273 -10.33 -31.95 19.66
CA GLN A 273 -11.43 -32.85 19.29
C GLN A 273 -11.49 -33.12 17.78
N TRP A 274 -11.18 -32.13 16.95
CA TRP A 274 -11.11 -32.31 15.51
C TRP A 274 -9.97 -33.26 15.08
N LYS A 275 -8.83 -33.21 15.80
CA LYS A 275 -7.67 -34.09 15.57
C LYS A 275 -8.01 -35.57 15.76
N SER A 276 -8.82 -35.94 16.75
CA SER A 276 -9.17 -37.35 16.99
C SER A 276 -9.99 -37.96 15.85
N ARG A 277 -10.58 -37.13 14.98
CA ARG A 277 -11.38 -37.55 13.84
C ARG A 277 -10.57 -37.80 12.56
N LYS A 278 -9.24 -37.77 12.58
CA LYS A 278 -8.42 -38.03 11.39
C LYS A 278 -8.75 -39.38 10.73
N SER A 279 -9.01 -40.41 11.54
CA SER A 279 -9.40 -41.75 11.07
C SER A 279 -10.75 -41.80 10.36
N ASP A 280 -11.62 -40.80 10.55
CA ASP A 280 -12.94 -40.73 9.90
C ASP A 280 -12.84 -40.40 8.41
N PHE A 281 -11.65 -39.99 7.92
CA PHE A 281 -11.44 -39.50 6.56
C PHE A 281 -10.48 -40.40 5.80
N GLY A 282 -10.75 -40.61 4.51
CA GLY A 282 -9.87 -41.40 3.63
C GLY A 282 -8.55 -40.71 3.26
N SER A 283 -8.34 -39.45 3.66
CA SER A 283 -7.08 -38.70 3.45
C SER A 283 -6.96 -37.52 4.41
N LEU A 284 -5.73 -37.17 4.80
CA LEU A 284 -5.44 -35.99 5.62
C LEU A 284 -5.80 -34.69 4.88
N LYS A 285 -5.65 -34.66 3.55
CA LYS A 285 -6.07 -33.55 2.69
C LYS A 285 -7.57 -33.25 2.85
N LEU A 286 -8.42 -34.27 2.81
CA LEU A 286 -9.86 -34.11 2.97
C LEU A 286 -10.21 -33.69 4.41
N TRP A 287 -9.59 -34.31 5.41
CA TRP A 287 -9.74 -33.94 6.81
C TRP A 287 -9.38 -32.46 7.05
N TRP A 288 -8.30 -31.96 6.43
CA TRP A 288 -7.91 -30.56 6.53
C TRP A 288 -8.91 -29.61 5.87
N GLU A 289 -9.35 -29.92 4.64
CA GLU A 289 -10.31 -29.09 3.91
C GLU A 289 -11.65 -28.97 4.64
N VAL A 290 -12.18 -30.09 5.14
CA VAL A 290 -13.39 -30.09 5.97
C VAL A 290 -13.12 -29.40 7.30
N GLY A 291 -11.94 -29.58 7.88
CA GLY A 291 -11.51 -28.89 9.10
C GLY A 291 -11.56 -27.37 8.96
N LYS A 292 -11.08 -26.81 7.84
CA LYS A 292 -11.20 -25.37 7.56
C LYS A 292 -12.65 -24.90 7.49
N ALA A 293 -13.54 -25.70 6.91
CA ALA A 293 -14.97 -25.40 6.92
C ALA A 293 -15.56 -25.44 8.35
N GLN A 294 -15.15 -26.41 9.18
CA GLN A 294 -15.58 -26.49 10.57
C GLN A 294 -15.03 -25.34 11.43
N ILE A 295 -13.79 -24.90 11.21
CA ILE A 295 -13.23 -23.69 11.84
C ILE A 295 -14.13 -22.48 11.56
N ARG A 296 -14.55 -22.31 10.30
CA ARG A 296 -15.47 -21.24 9.90
C ARG A 296 -16.80 -21.35 10.65
N VAL A 297 -17.41 -22.54 10.70
CA VAL A 297 -18.68 -22.77 11.42
C VAL A 297 -18.52 -22.45 12.90
N PHE A 298 -17.46 -22.95 13.55
CA PHE A 298 -17.13 -22.66 14.94
C PHE A 298 -17.03 -21.15 15.20
N CYS A 299 -16.28 -20.41 14.36
CA CYS A 299 -16.13 -18.97 14.51
C CYS A 299 -17.47 -18.23 14.35
N GLN A 300 -18.30 -18.66 13.40
CA GLN A 300 -19.63 -18.08 13.17
C GLN A 300 -20.57 -18.37 14.34
N GLN A 301 -20.58 -19.59 14.86
CA GLN A 301 -21.38 -19.98 16.03
C GLN A 301 -20.95 -19.21 17.28
N TYR A 302 -19.65 -19.13 17.55
CA TYR A 302 -19.12 -18.37 18.69
C TYR A 302 -19.57 -16.90 18.64
N THR A 303 -19.38 -16.26 17.49
CA THR A 303 -19.78 -14.86 17.28
C THR A 303 -21.29 -14.70 17.35
N SER A 304 -22.06 -15.63 16.79
CA SER A 304 -23.51 -15.62 16.79
C SER A 304 -24.08 -15.78 18.20
N HIS A 305 -23.58 -16.72 19.00
CA HIS A 305 -24.04 -16.94 20.37
C HIS A 305 -23.75 -15.75 21.28
N SER A 306 -22.55 -15.18 21.20
CA SER A 306 -22.19 -13.96 21.92
C SER A 306 -23.11 -12.79 21.52
N THR A 307 -23.32 -12.59 20.21
CA THR A 307 -24.19 -11.51 19.70
C THR A 307 -25.67 -11.74 20.04
N SER A 308 -26.14 -12.98 20.03
CA SER A 308 -27.55 -13.33 20.25
C SER A 308 -27.96 -13.19 21.70
N ARG A 309 -27.11 -13.61 22.65
CA ARG A 309 -27.35 -13.40 24.09
C ARG A 309 -27.52 -11.92 24.43
N ILE A 310 -26.64 -11.09 23.89
CA ILE A 310 -26.69 -9.64 24.12
C ILE A 310 -27.92 -9.02 23.45
N LYS A 311 -28.29 -9.44 22.23
CA LYS A 311 -29.53 -8.99 21.57
C LYS A 311 -30.78 -9.39 22.34
N ALA A 312 -30.81 -10.62 22.88
CA ALA A 312 -31.92 -11.10 23.68
C ALA A 312 -32.08 -10.25 24.95
N ALA A 313 -30.99 -10.01 25.69
CA ALA A 313 -31.01 -9.15 26.88
C ALA A 313 -31.52 -7.72 26.57
N ILE A 314 -31.06 -7.11 25.46
CA ILE A 314 -31.57 -5.81 25.02
C ILE A 314 -33.07 -5.87 24.70
N GLN A 315 -33.52 -6.90 23.97
CA GLN A 315 -34.95 -7.05 23.63
C GLN A 315 -35.82 -7.28 24.87
N GLU A 316 -35.36 -8.06 25.84
CA GLU A 316 -36.05 -8.30 27.11
C GLU A 316 -36.22 -7.00 27.90
N LEU A 317 -35.17 -6.17 27.98
CA LEU A 317 -35.26 -4.85 28.60
C LEU A 317 -36.20 -3.90 27.84
N GLU A 318 -36.15 -3.89 26.51
CA GLU A 318 -37.07 -3.09 25.69
C GLU A 318 -38.54 -3.51 25.89
N VAL A 319 -38.82 -4.81 26.01
CA VAL A 319 -40.16 -5.34 26.33
C VAL A 319 -40.57 -4.95 27.75
N SER A 320 -39.67 -5.10 28.73
CA SER A 320 -39.92 -4.75 30.13
C SER A 320 -40.30 -3.27 30.28
N ILE A 321 -39.51 -2.37 29.67
CA ILE A 321 -39.78 -0.93 29.65
C ILE A 321 -41.16 -0.63 29.06
N ARG A 322 -41.48 -1.19 27.87
CA ARG A 322 -42.79 -0.99 27.23
C ARG A 322 -43.96 -1.48 28.10
N ASN A 323 -43.79 -2.59 28.80
CA ASN A 323 -44.84 -3.15 29.67
C ASN A 323 -45.08 -2.26 30.90
N ILE A 324 -44.01 -1.72 31.51
CA ILE A 324 -44.11 -0.77 32.62
C ILE A 324 -44.83 0.51 32.16
N GLU A 325 -44.46 1.06 31.00
CA GLU A 325 -45.08 2.27 30.43
C GLU A 325 -46.57 2.05 30.10
N LYS A 326 -46.95 0.89 29.55
CA LYS A 326 -48.37 0.54 29.29
C LYS A 326 -49.18 0.35 30.58
N GLY A 327 -48.60 -0.28 31.60
CA GLY A 327 -49.26 -0.55 32.88
C GLY A 327 -49.50 0.69 33.75
N SER A 328 -48.70 1.75 33.54
CA SER A 328 -48.76 3.01 34.29
C SER A 328 -50.09 3.77 34.21
N HIS A 329 -51.01 3.37 33.31
CA HIS A 329 -52.35 3.96 33.17
C HIS A 329 -53.44 3.32 34.01
N ARG A 330 -53.22 2.09 34.49
CA ARG A 330 -54.28 1.27 35.10
C ARG A 330 -54.22 1.25 36.63
N VAL A 331 -53.05 1.52 37.23
CA VAL A 331 -52.83 1.46 38.68
C VAL A 331 -51.86 2.57 39.11
N LEU A 332 -52.22 3.35 40.15
CA LEU A 332 -51.32 4.31 40.80
C LEU A 332 -50.35 3.55 41.71
N ASP A 333 -49.36 2.86 41.14
CA ASP A 333 -48.28 2.19 41.87
C ASP A 333 -47.14 3.19 42.21
N PRO A 334 -46.85 3.45 43.50
CA PRO A 334 -45.79 4.35 43.96
C PRO A 334 -44.36 3.89 43.61
N THR A 335 -44.16 2.75 42.97
CA THR A 335 -42.82 2.23 42.59
C THR A 335 -42.58 2.18 41.08
N THR A 336 -43.62 2.44 40.27
CA THR A 336 -43.55 2.33 38.80
C THR A 336 -42.52 3.28 38.17
N GLY A 337 -42.41 4.53 38.64
CA GLY A 337 -41.42 5.48 38.13
C GLY A 337 -39.98 5.04 38.38
N HIS A 338 -39.68 4.56 39.59
CA HIS A 338 -38.37 4.01 39.96
C HIS A 338 -37.98 2.80 39.12
N ARG A 339 -38.90 1.82 38.98
CA ARG A 339 -38.68 0.61 38.15
C ARG A 339 -38.39 0.95 36.69
N LEU A 340 -39.08 1.96 36.14
CA LEU A 340 -38.85 2.43 34.77
C LEU A 340 -37.46 3.06 34.61
N GLN A 341 -37.03 3.89 35.57
CA GLN A 341 -35.71 4.51 35.56
C GLN A 341 -34.59 3.47 35.69
N GLU A 342 -34.76 2.49 36.59
CA GLU A 342 -33.81 1.38 36.77
C GLU A 342 -33.61 0.58 35.48
N LYS A 343 -34.70 0.17 34.81
CA LYS A 343 -34.62 -0.60 33.56
C LYS A 343 -34.02 0.21 32.41
N ARG A 344 -34.28 1.52 32.34
CA ARG A 344 -33.63 2.41 31.37
C ARG A 344 -32.14 2.54 31.62
N LEU A 345 -31.72 2.63 32.89
CA LEU A 345 -30.30 2.67 33.27
C LEU A 345 -29.60 1.36 32.91
N GLU A 346 -30.24 0.21 33.14
CA GLU A 346 -29.73 -1.11 32.76
C GLU A 346 -29.52 -1.23 31.24
N LEU A 347 -30.52 -0.80 30.45
CA LEU A 347 -30.43 -0.74 28.99
C LEU A 347 -29.31 0.20 28.52
N SER A 348 -29.16 1.37 29.17
CA SER A 348 -28.09 2.32 28.89
C SER A 348 -26.72 1.73 29.20
N SER A 349 -26.57 1.04 30.33
CA SER A 349 -25.32 0.38 30.74
C SER A 349 -24.87 -0.68 29.74
N LEU A 350 -25.79 -1.56 29.30
CA LEU A 350 -25.48 -2.57 28.28
C LEU A 350 -25.07 -1.93 26.94
N LEU A 351 -25.75 -0.86 26.53
CA LEU A 351 -25.35 -0.11 25.32
C LEU A 351 -23.99 0.58 25.52
N GLN A 352 -23.70 1.11 26.70
CA GLN A 352 -22.41 1.71 27.03
C GLN A 352 -21.27 0.70 27.06
N GLU A 353 -21.46 -0.52 27.57
CA GLU A 353 -20.45 -1.59 27.49
C GLU A 353 -20.17 -1.98 26.04
N ARG A 354 -21.21 -2.11 25.23
CA ARG A 354 -21.06 -2.35 23.80
C ARG A 354 -20.37 -1.19 23.10
N VAL A 355 -20.65 0.04 23.49
CA VAL A 355 -19.98 1.25 23.04
C VAL A 355 -18.52 1.26 23.49
N LYS A 356 -18.16 0.91 24.72
CA LYS A 356 -16.75 0.75 25.13
C LYS A 356 -16.03 -0.26 24.25
N GLY A 357 -16.65 -1.42 24.01
CA GLY A 357 -16.13 -2.41 23.06
C GLY A 357 -16.11 -1.91 21.62
N ALA A 358 -17.13 -1.19 21.16
CA ALA A 358 -17.27 -0.67 19.81
C ALA A 358 -16.33 0.51 19.57
N LEU A 359 -16.03 1.30 20.59
CA LEU A 359 -15.11 2.42 20.59
C LEU A 359 -13.67 1.95 20.58
N VAL A 360 -13.33 0.90 21.34
CA VAL A 360 -12.08 0.15 21.20
C VAL A 360 -11.98 -0.45 19.79
N ARG A 361 -13.12 -0.89 19.21
CA ARG A 361 -13.18 -1.41 17.83
C ARG A 361 -13.19 -0.31 16.76
N SER A 362 -13.62 0.90 17.10
CA SER A 362 -13.78 2.04 16.19
C SER A 362 -12.48 2.81 16.16
N ARG A 363 -12.17 3.31 14.97
CA ARG A 363 -10.95 3.99 14.58
C ARG A 363 -10.55 5.23 15.40
N PHE A 364 -11.31 5.63 16.41
CA PHE A 364 -11.14 6.91 17.11
C PHE A 364 -10.48 6.86 18.48
N LEU A 365 -10.31 5.68 19.10
CA LEU A 365 -9.80 5.61 20.48
C LEU A 365 -8.29 5.42 20.59
N GLN A 366 -7.56 5.56 19.49
CA GLN A 366 -6.13 5.31 19.50
C GLN A 366 -5.34 6.54 19.05
N LEU A 367 -5.31 7.59 19.88
CA LEU A 367 -4.22 8.58 19.84
C LEU A 367 -2.85 7.86 19.80
N LYS A 368 -2.73 6.73 20.52
CA LYS A 368 -1.55 5.85 20.47
C LYS A 368 -1.24 5.28 19.09
N ASP A 369 -2.24 4.89 18.29
CA ASP A 369 -2.00 4.40 16.93
C ASP A 369 -2.19 5.40 15.78
N MET A 370 -2.56 6.65 16.11
CA MET A 370 -2.18 7.85 15.35
C MET A 370 -0.68 8.21 15.51
N ASP A 371 -0.08 7.85 16.64
CA ASP A 371 1.33 8.11 16.97
C ASP A 371 2.27 6.92 16.69
N ALA A 372 1.75 5.89 16.02
CA ALA A 372 2.48 4.71 15.59
C ALA A 372 2.28 4.44 14.08
N PRO A 373 3.33 3.98 13.36
CA PRO A 373 3.22 3.60 11.95
C PRO A 373 2.46 2.27 11.80
N CYS A 374 1.14 2.29 12.02
CA CYS A 374 0.27 1.13 12.00
C CYS A 374 -0.63 1.09 10.76
N SER A 375 -1.31 -0.04 10.54
CA SER A 375 -2.26 -0.19 9.42
C SER A 375 -3.39 0.84 9.48
N PHE A 376 -3.84 1.23 10.69
CA PHE A 376 -4.82 2.28 10.89
C PHE A 376 -4.33 3.63 10.34
N PHE A 377 -3.12 4.07 10.74
CA PHE A 377 -2.48 5.30 10.24
C PHE A 377 -2.36 5.31 8.71
N PHE A 378 -1.85 4.24 8.08
CA PHE A 378 -1.73 4.17 6.62
C PHE A 378 -3.09 4.04 5.90
N ASN A 379 -4.13 3.51 6.56
CA ASN A 379 -5.47 3.42 5.98
C ASN A 379 -6.19 4.77 5.92
N LEU A 380 -5.81 5.76 6.75
CA LEU A 380 -6.31 7.14 6.63
C LEU A 380 -5.87 7.79 5.31
N GLU A 381 -4.67 7.45 4.80
CA GLU A 381 -4.23 7.87 3.46
C GLU A 381 -5.09 7.20 2.37
N ARG A 382 -5.35 5.90 2.54
CA ARG A 382 -6.06 5.08 1.55
C ARG A 382 -7.56 5.37 1.47
N SER A 383 -8.21 5.78 2.56
CA SER A 383 -9.64 6.09 2.56
C SER A 383 -9.99 7.29 1.67
N VAL A 384 -9.03 8.19 1.44
CA VAL A 384 -9.14 9.31 0.49
C VAL A 384 -8.87 8.83 -0.95
N ALA A 385 -7.97 7.87 -1.14
CA ALA A 385 -7.54 7.37 -2.46
C ALA A 385 -8.40 6.22 -3.04
N GLN A 386 -9.09 5.43 -2.21
CA GLN A 386 -9.87 4.24 -2.61
C GLN A 386 -11.31 4.54 -3.08
N ARG A 387 -11.56 5.72 -3.66
CA ARG A 387 -12.86 6.04 -4.28
C ARG A 387 -13.03 5.53 -5.72
N LYS A 388 -12.11 4.70 -6.23
CA LYS A 388 -12.21 4.13 -7.59
C LYS A 388 -12.68 2.67 -7.54
N GLN A 389 -13.94 2.46 -7.17
CA GLN A 389 -14.59 1.16 -7.36
C GLN A 389 -14.93 0.97 -8.84
N MET A 390 -14.92 -0.28 -9.31
CA MET A 390 -15.33 -0.60 -10.68
C MET A 390 -16.86 -0.51 -10.78
N THR A 391 -17.34 0.60 -11.35
CA THR A 391 -18.78 0.90 -11.49
C THR A 391 -19.32 0.52 -12.86
N CYS A 392 -18.46 0.43 -13.88
CA CYS A 392 -18.83 0.06 -15.25
C CYS A 392 -17.65 -0.61 -15.98
N LEU A 393 -17.95 -1.29 -17.08
CA LEU A 393 -16.97 -1.83 -18.02
C LEU A 393 -17.40 -1.58 -19.46
N LYS A 394 -16.43 -1.34 -20.34
CA LYS A 394 -16.63 -1.28 -21.79
C LYS A 394 -16.44 -2.69 -22.37
N LEU A 395 -17.48 -3.20 -23.01
CA LEU A 395 -17.53 -4.50 -23.66
C LEU A 395 -16.79 -4.47 -25.02
N PRO A 396 -16.49 -5.65 -25.62
CA PRO A 396 -15.77 -5.74 -26.90
C PRO A 396 -16.50 -5.06 -28.07
N ASP A 397 -17.83 -5.00 -28.04
CA ASP A 397 -18.69 -4.31 -29.02
C ASP A 397 -18.67 -2.77 -28.89
N GLY A 398 -17.96 -2.25 -27.90
CA GLY A 398 -17.87 -0.82 -27.59
C GLY A 398 -18.94 -0.29 -26.62
N ARG A 399 -19.94 -1.10 -26.24
CA ARG A 399 -21.00 -0.75 -25.29
C ARG A 399 -20.45 -0.67 -23.86
N VAL A 400 -20.87 0.31 -23.07
CA VAL A 400 -20.56 0.39 -21.64
C VAL A 400 -21.68 -0.26 -20.84
N THR A 401 -21.35 -1.23 -19.98
CA THR A 401 -22.29 -1.90 -19.08
C THR A 401 -22.03 -1.54 -17.62
N THR A 402 -23.11 -1.41 -16.86
CA THR A 402 -23.14 -1.27 -15.40
C THR A 402 -23.78 -2.50 -14.72
N SER A 403 -24.22 -3.49 -15.51
CA SER A 403 -24.85 -4.71 -15.00
C SER A 403 -23.82 -5.62 -14.33
N PRO A 404 -23.96 -5.95 -13.03
CA PRO A 404 -23.00 -6.81 -12.34
C PRO A 404 -22.86 -8.21 -12.97
N GLY A 405 -23.91 -8.70 -13.65
CA GLY A 405 -23.88 -9.97 -14.38
C GLY A 405 -23.00 -9.89 -15.61
N GLU A 406 -23.28 -8.96 -16.53
CA GLU A 406 -22.50 -8.76 -17.76
C GLU A 406 -21.04 -8.42 -17.45
N MET A 407 -20.80 -7.55 -16.46
CA MET A 407 -19.45 -7.21 -16.03
C MET A 407 -18.68 -8.44 -15.52
N ARG A 408 -19.33 -9.36 -14.79
CA ARG A 408 -18.70 -10.60 -14.32
C ARG A 408 -18.36 -11.54 -15.47
N THR A 409 -19.27 -11.71 -16.42
CA THR A 409 -19.05 -12.55 -17.61
C THR A 409 -17.89 -12.01 -18.44
N HIS A 410 -17.90 -10.71 -18.75
CA HIS A 410 -16.82 -10.09 -19.51
C HIS A 410 -15.45 -10.21 -18.80
N ALA A 411 -15.42 -10.00 -17.48
CA ALA A 411 -14.20 -10.18 -16.72
C ALA A 411 -13.71 -11.64 -16.71
N MET A 412 -14.62 -12.59 -16.61
CA MET A 412 -14.31 -14.01 -16.68
C MET A 412 -13.72 -14.39 -18.03
N ASP A 413 -14.34 -13.97 -19.14
CA ASP A 413 -13.86 -14.29 -20.49
C ASP A 413 -12.47 -13.69 -20.74
N PHE A 414 -12.27 -12.43 -20.32
CA PHE A 414 -10.97 -11.76 -20.44
C PHE A 414 -9.85 -12.47 -19.69
N TYR A 415 -10.09 -12.94 -18.46
CA TYR A 415 -9.07 -13.65 -17.67
C TYR A 415 -8.93 -15.12 -18.08
N ALA A 416 -9.97 -15.74 -18.63
CA ALA A 416 -9.86 -17.09 -19.21
C ALA A 416 -8.94 -17.09 -20.43
N ASP A 417 -9.07 -16.10 -21.32
CA ASP A 417 -8.15 -15.90 -22.45
C ASP A 417 -6.72 -15.58 -21.98
N LEU A 418 -6.58 -14.67 -21.00
CA LEU A 418 -5.26 -14.31 -20.48
C LEU A 418 -4.51 -15.49 -19.86
N PHE A 419 -5.19 -16.37 -19.12
CA PHE A 419 -4.54 -17.50 -18.44
C PHE A 419 -4.63 -18.84 -19.19
N GLY A 420 -5.22 -18.85 -20.39
CA GLY A 420 -5.22 -20.01 -21.29
C GLY A 420 -3.83 -20.27 -21.86
N ALA A 421 -3.46 -21.54 -22.01
CA ALA A 421 -2.17 -21.91 -22.60
C ALA A 421 -2.10 -21.48 -24.07
N GLU A 422 -0.92 -21.06 -24.52
CA GLU A 422 -0.59 -20.85 -25.93
C GLU A 422 0.39 -21.93 -26.38
N GLN A 423 0.35 -22.32 -27.65
CA GLN A 423 1.24 -23.35 -28.18
C GLN A 423 2.68 -22.79 -28.30
N CYS A 424 3.61 -23.38 -27.56
CA CYS A 424 5.04 -23.07 -27.63
C CYS A 424 5.77 -24.14 -28.46
N SER A 425 6.87 -23.75 -29.13
CA SER A 425 7.70 -24.68 -29.91
C SER A 425 8.71 -25.39 -29.01
N MET A 426 8.68 -26.73 -29.02
CA MET A 426 9.62 -27.56 -28.27
C MET A 426 11.05 -27.46 -28.81
N GLU A 427 11.23 -27.36 -30.12
CA GLU A 427 12.54 -27.15 -30.76
C GLU A 427 13.15 -25.83 -30.28
N CYS A 428 12.34 -24.77 -30.21
CA CYS A 428 12.78 -23.49 -29.67
C CYS A 428 13.06 -23.53 -28.16
N HIS A 429 12.42 -24.44 -27.39
CA HIS A 429 12.81 -24.65 -25.99
C HIS A 429 14.23 -25.18 -25.90
N GLU A 430 14.55 -26.23 -26.66
CA GLU A 430 15.87 -26.88 -26.58
C GLU A 430 16.99 -25.93 -26.98
N GLU A 431 16.82 -25.20 -28.08
CA GLU A 431 17.79 -24.19 -28.55
C GLU A 431 18.00 -23.07 -27.50
N LEU A 432 16.93 -22.56 -26.89
CA LEU A 432 17.02 -21.46 -25.93
C LEU A 432 17.65 -21.88 -24.60
N LEU A 433 17.43 -23.13 -24.18
CA LEU A 433 17.83 -23.63 -22.87
C LEU A 433 19.22 -24.29 -22.86
N GLU A 434 19.89 -24.35 -24.01
CA GLU A 434 21.22 -24.91 -24.15
C GLU A 434 22.29 -24.08 -23.40
N GLY A 435 23.22 -24.75 -22.72
CA GLY A 435 24.40 -24.10 -22.10
C GLY A 435 24.11 -23.26 -20.85
N LEU A 436 22.93 -23.41 -20.23
CA LEU A 436 22.61 -22.72 -18.98
C LEU A 436 23.46 -23.21 -17.79
N PRO A 437 23.73 -22.34 -16.79
CA PRO A 437 24.40 -22.77 -15.57
C PRO A 437 23.59 -23.84 -14.85
N GLN A 438 24.26 -24.85 -14.31
CA GLN A 438 23.61 -25.96 -13.61
C GLN A 438 24.05 -26.01 -12.15
N LEU A 439 23.11 -26.39 -11.28
CA LEU A 439 23.41 -26.71 -9.88
C LEU A 439 24.34 -27.92 -9.80
N ILE A 440 25.28 -27.86 -8.86
CA ILE A 440 26.10 -29.03 -8.55
C ILE A 440 25.28 -30.06 -7.76
N PRO A 441 25.68 -31.36 -7.76
CA PRO A 441 24.90 -32.42 -7.11
C PRO A 441 24.54 -32.16 -5.64
N GLY A 442 25.43 -31.52 -4.87
CA GLY A 442 25.17 -31.18 -3.46
C GLY A 442 24.07 -30.15 -3.27
N GLU A 443 24.05 -29.09 -4.10
CA GLU A 443 23.01 -28.05 -4.07
C GLU A 443 21.66 -28.60 -4.50
N LYS A 444 21.68 -29.44 -5.54
CA LYS A 444 20.50 -30.16 -6.02
C LYS A 444 19.90 -31.04 -4.92
N ALA A 445 20.73 -31.83 -4.24
CA ALA A 445 20.29 -32.69 -3.14
C ALA A 445 19.73 -31.90 -1.95
N ALA A 446 20.32 -30.75 -1.63
CA ALA A 446 19.82 -29.87 -0.57
C ALA A 446 18.42 -29.32 -0.90
N LEU A 447 18.22 -28.89 -2.15
CA LEU A 447 16.93 -28.37 -2.62
C LEU A 447 15.81 -29.44 -2.60
N ASP A 448 16.17 -30.68 -2.95
CA ASP A 448 15.29 -31.85 -3.01
C ASP A 448 15.03 -32.53 -1.65
N SER A 449 15.64 -32.04 -0.57
CA SER A 449 15.46 -32.59 0.79
C SER A 449 13.97 -32.64 1.22
N GLU A 450 13.61 -33.53 2.13
CA GLU A 450 12.23 -33.60 2.63
C GLU A 450 11.81 -32.27 3.29
N LEU A 451 10.56 -31.84 3.10
CA LEU A 451 10.01 -30.64 3.73
C LEU A 451 9.90 -30.83 5.24
N THR A 452 10.47 -29.93 6.03
CA THR A 452 10.49 -30.02 7.50
C THR A 452 9.49 -29.08 8.18
N LEU A 453 9.08 -29.40 9.41
CA LEU A 453 8.23 -28.52 10.22
C LEU A 453 8.94 -27.19 10.58
N ASP A 454 10.26 -27.20 10.75
CA ASP A 454 11.03 -26.00 11.07
C ASP A 454 11.01 -24.98 9.92
N GLU A 455 11.09 -25.46 8.67
CA GLU A 455 10.93 -24.60 7.49
C GLU A 455 9.54 -23.96 7.43
N LEU A 456 8.49 -24.73 7.72
CA LEU A 456 7.13 -24.20 7.79
C LEU A 456 6.96 -23.19 8.94
N THR A 457 7.59 -23.45 10.08
CA THR A 457 7.58 -22.56 11.24
C THR A 457 8.30 -21.25 10.92
N ALA A 458 9.48 -21.31 10.29
CA ALA A 458 10.20 -20.15 9.79
C ALA A 458 9.36 -19.37 8.77
N ALA A 459 8.67 -20.07 7.86
CA ALA A 459 7.78 -19.45 6.88
C ALA A 459 6.66 -18.65 7.56
N VAL A 460 5.94 -19.24 8.52
CA VAL A 460 4.85 -18.57 9.26
C VAL A 460 5.36 -17.34 10.01
N ASN A 461 6.51 -17.44 10.66
CA ASN A 461 7.11 -16.32 11.41
C ASN A 461 7.50 -15.14 10.50
N GLN A 462 8.02 -15.43 9.30
CA GLN A 462 8.41 -14.42 8.32
C GLN A 462 7.22 -13.74 7.61
N MET A 463 6.05 -14.38 7.56
CA MET A 463 4.88 -13.82 6.87
C MET A 463 4.34 -12.58 7.59
N ALA A 464 3.91 -11.57 6.83
CA ALA A 464 3.37 -10.33 7.39
C ALA A 464 1.94 -10.51 7.93
N SER A 465 1.66 -9.90 9.08
CA SER A 465 0.33 -9.79 9.69
C SER A 465 -0.59 -8.82 8.94
N GLY A 466 -1.92 -8.93 9.14
CA GLY A 466 -2.89 -8.00 8.57
C GLY A 466 -3.06 -8.08 7.05
N ARG A 467 -2.66 -9.19 6.42
CA ARG A 467 -2.83 -9.45 4.99
C ARG A 467 -4.18 -10.11 4.71
N ALA A 468 -4.76 -9.81 3.54
CA ALA A 468 -6.04 -10.40 3.14
C ALA A 468 -5.90 -11.93 2.92
N PRO A 469 -6.84 -12.74 3.45
CA PRO A 469 -6.84 -14.19 3.28
C PRO A 469 -7.35 -14.60 1.90
N GLY A 470 -7.20 -15.89 1.58
CA GLY A 470 -7.79 -16.52 0.40
C GLY A 470 -9.29 -16.81 0.57
N ILE A 471 -9.81 -17.75 -0.21
CA ILE A 471 -11.24 -18.09 -0.23
C ILE A 471 -11.74 -18.71 1.10
N ASP A 472 -10.85 -19.34 1.87
CA ASP A 472 -11.17 -19.95 3.16
C ASP A 472 -11.32 -18.92 4.29
N GLY A 473 -10.88 -17.68 4.07
CA GLY A 473 -10.99 -16.59 5.04
C GLY A 473 -10.00 -16.67 6.22
N LEU A 474 -9.08 -17.63 6.26
CA LEU A 474 -8.11 -17.79 7.36
C LEU A 474 -6.86 -16.96 7.11
N SER A 475 -6.58 -16.01 8.00
CA SER A 475 -5.48 -15.04 7.85
C SER A 475 -4.14 -15.56 8.40
N THR A 476 -3.03 -14.91 8.03
CA THR A 476 -1.71 -15.17 8.63
C THR A 476 -1.71 -15.05 10.15
N ASP A 477 -2.47 -14.09 10.70
CA ASP A 477 -2.58 -13.90 12.15
C ASP A 477 -3.21 -15.10 12.86
N PHE A 478 -4.19 -15.76 12.23
CA PHE A 478 -4.78 -16.98 12.74
C PHE A 478 -3.74 -18.12 12.82
N TYR A 479 -3.00 -18.34 11.74
CA TYR A 479 -1.95 -19.37 11.72
C TYR A 479 -0.84 -19.07 12.71
N LYS A 480 -0.37 -17.82 12.81
CA LYS A 480 0.63 -17.43 13.83
C LYS A 480 0.16 -17.70 15.25
N ARG A 481 -1.10 -17.39 15.55
CA ARG A 481 -1.66 -17.56 16.91
C ARG A 481 -1.78 -19.04 17.31
N PHE A 482 -2.17 -19.90 16.38
CA PHE A 482 -2.45 -21.32 16.64
C PHE A 482 -1.40 -22.27 16.04
N TRP A 483 -0.23 -21.76 15.65
CA TRP A 483 0.79 -22.55 14.95
C TRP A 483 1.27 -23.75 15.78
N ASN A 484 1.39 -23.57 17.09
CA ASN A 484 1.76 -24.60 18.05
C ASN A 484 0.84 -25.84 18.00
N ILE A 485 -0.44 -25.67 17.64
CA ILE A 485 -1.39 -26.79 17.56
C ILE A 485 -1.70 -27.21 16.12
N LEU A 486 -1.55 -26.32 15.13
CA LEU A 486 -1.84 -26.56 13.72
C LEU A 486 -0.63 -27.07 12.91
N GLY A 487 0.59 -26.68 13.29
CA GLY A 487 1.79 -26.80 12.44
C GLY A 487 2.11 -28.24 12.05
N HIS A 488 2.15 -29.15 13.02
CA HIS A 488 2.42 -30.58 12.77
C HIS A 488 1.33 -31.23 11.90
N ASP A 489 0.08 -30.81 12.05
CA ASP A 489 -1.02 -31.33 11.23
C ASP A 489 -0.90 -30.87 9.78
N LEU A 490 -0.64 -29.58 9.57
CA LEU A 490 -0.44 -29.02 8.25
C LEU A 490 0.77 -29.64 7.55
N HIS A 491 1.86 -29.88 8.29
CA HIS A 491 3.05 -30.57 7.76
C HIS A 491 2.69 -31.95 7.21
N GLY A 492 1.98 -32.78 7.98
CA GLY A 492 1.51 -34.09 7.52
C GLY A 492 0.59 -34.01 6.30
N VAL A 493 -0.32 -33.02 6.26
CA VAL A 493 -1.19 -32.77 5.10
C VAL A 493 -0.37 -32.43 3.85
N LEU A 494 0.66 -31.58 3.98
CA LEU A 494 1.49 -31.17 2.84
C LEU A 494 2.33 -32.33 2.30
N LEU A 495 2.86 -33.21 3.15
CA LEU A 495 3.58 -34.42 2.72
C LEU A 495 2.65 -35.40 1.98
N GLU A 496 1.41 -35.58 2.44
CA GLU A 496 0.41 -36.37 1.70
C GLU A 496 0.04 -35.72 0.36
N CYS A 497 -0.10 -34.39 0.32
CA CYS A 497 -0.37 -33.66 -0.91
C CYS A 497 0.76 -33.82 -1.94
N PHE A 498 2.02 -33.84 -1.48
CA PHE A 498 3.18 -34.11 -2.33
C PHE A 498 3.13 -35.51 -2.94
N ARG A 499 2.90 -36.54 -2.12
CA ARG A 499 2.79 -37.94 -2.59
C ARG A 499 1.63 -38.15 -3.56
N THR A 500 0.51 -37.44 -3.36
CA THR A 500 -0.70 -37.55 -4.21
C THR A 500 -0.74 -36.56 -5.38
N GLY A 501 0.22 -35.64 -5.47
CA GLY A 501 0.31 -34.65 -6.56
C GLY A 501 -0.81 -33.59 -6.60
N SER A 502 -1.56 -33.39 -5.51
CA SER A 502 -2.69 -32.46 -5.49
C SER A 502 -2.96 -31.82 -4.13
N LEU A 503 -3.05 -30.49 -4.12
CA LEU A 503 -3.40 -29.68 -2.94
C LEU A 503 -4.89 -29.76 -2.58
N PRO A 504 -5.31 -29.34 -1.36
CA PRO A 504 -6.72 -29.12 -1.05
C PRO A 504 -7.39 -28.17 -2.06
N VAL A 505 -8.68 -28.39 -2.37
CA VAL A 505 -9.41 -27.64 -3.41
C VAL A 505 -9.40 -26.13 -3.15
N SER A 506 -9.51 -25.69 -1.89
CA SER A 506 -9.38 -24.27 -1.54
C SER A 506 -8.01 -23.69 -1.87
N CYS A 507 -6.91 -24.45 -1.74
CA CYS A 507 -5.54 -24.02 -2.05
C CYS A 507 -5.26 -23.95 -3.56
N GLN A 508 -6.03 -24.70 -4.36
CA GLN A 508 -5.98 -24.64 -5.82
C GLN A 508 -6.63 -23.35 -6.35
N ARG A 509 -7.51 -22.70 -5.57
CA ARG A 509 -8.30 -21.53 -5.99
C ARG A 509 -7.76 -20.21 -5.45
N ALA A 510 -7.46 -19.28 -6.35
CA ALA A 510 -7.15 -17.90 -6.02
C ALA A 510 -8.36 -16.97 -6.24
N VAL A 511 -8.57 -15.99 -5.36
CA VAL A 511 -9.52 -14.90 -5.62
C VAL A 511 -8.78 -13.72 -6.23
N LEU A 512 -9.09 -13.33 -7.46
CA LEU A 512 -8.48 -12.17 -8.12
C LEU A 512 -9.16 -10.89 -7.63
N SER A 513 -8.40 -10.09 -6.88
CA SER A 513 -8.76 -8.73 -6.53
C SER A 513 -8.17 -7.77 -7.55
N LEU A 514 -9.00 -6.88 -8.10
CA LEU A 514 -8.59 -5.98 -9.18
C LEU A 514 -8.20 -4.61 -8.62
N LEU A 515 -6.95 -4.20 -8.87
CA LEU A 515 -6.42 -2.88 -8.48
C LEU A 515 -6.36 -1.94 -9.69
N PRO A 516 -6.82 -0.68 -9.57
CA PRO A 516 -6.81 0.24 -10.70
C PRO A 516 -5.38 0.63 -11.11
N LYS A 517 -5.08 0.58 -12.41
CA LYS A 517 -3.88 1.21 -13.00
C LYS A 517 -4.22 2.62 -13.50
N LYS A 518 -3.28 3.26 -14.21
CA LYS A 518 -3.55 4.49 -14.96
C LYS A 518 -4.32 4.18 -16.26
N GLY A 519 -4.99 5.18 -16.83
CA GLY A 519 -5.77 5.06 -18.06
C GLY A 519 -7.28 4.97 -17.82
N ASP A 520 -8.02 4.63 -18.87
CA ASP A 520 -9.48 4.45 -18.82
C ASP A 520 -9.85 3.20 -17.99
N LEU A 521 -10.51 3.41 -16.85
CA LEU A 521 -10.88 2.35 -15.92
C LEU A 521 -12.12 1.55 -16.37
N ALA A 522 -12.79 1.95 -17.46
CA ALA A 522 -13.80 1.11 -18.10
C ALA A 522 -13.19 -0.10 -18.82
N LEU A 523 -11.88 -0.11 -19.10
CA LEU A 523 -11.19 -1.20 -19.80
C LEU A 523 -10.48 -2.14 -18.83
N LEU A 524 -10.78 -3.45 -18.90
CA LEU A 524 -10.17 -4.48 -18.02
C LEU A 524 -8.64 -4.54 -18.08
N LYS A 525 -8.03 -4.24 -19.23
CA LYS A 525 -6.56 -4.17 -19.38
C LYS A 525 -5.89 -3.15 -18.45
N ASN A 526 -6.63 -2.14 -17.98
CA ASN A 526 -6.16 -1.12 -17.05
C ASN A 526 -6.41 -1.50 -15.58
N TRP A 527 -6.74 -2.76 -15.31
CA TRP A 527 -6.81 -3.33 -13.96
C TRP A 527 -5.70 -4.36 -13.75
N ARG A 528 -5.05 -4.30 -12.58
CA ARG A 528 -4.04 -5.29 -12.17
C ARG A 528 -4.70 -6.40 -11.34
N PRO A 529 -4.66 -7.67 -11.78
CA PRO A 529 -5.12 -8.76 -10.95
C PRO A 529 -4.11 -9.04 -9.82
N VAL A 530 -4.61 -9.20 -8.60
CA VAL A 530 -3.83 -9.69 -7.45
C VAL A 530 -4.48 -10.96 -6.92
N ALA A 531 -3.73 -12.06 -6.89
CA ALA A 531 -4.23 -13.35 -6.44
C ALA A 531 -4.22 -13.43 -4.91
N LEU A 532 -5.42 -13.46 -4.32
CA LEU A 532 -5.61 -13.75 -2.90
C LEU A 532 -5.62 -15.27 -2.70
N LEU A 533 -4.47 -15.80 -2.29
CA LEU A 533 -4.24 -17.21 -2.01
C LEU A 533 -4.48 -17.54 -0.53
N CYS A 534 -4.91 -18.76 -0.25
CA CYS A 534 -5.08 -19.29 1.12
C CYS A 534 -3.74 -19.27 1.87
N THR A 535 -3.80 -19.10 3.19
CA THR A 535 -2.60 -18.89 4.00
C THR A 535 -1.76 -20.16 4.12
N ASP A 536 -2.37 -21.33 4.22
CA ASP A 536 -1.69 -22.64 4.16
C ASP A 536 -0.92 -22.85 2.84
N TYR A 537 -1.49 -22.48 1.70
CA TYR A 537 -0.75 -22.43 0.42
C TYR A 537 0.48 -21.51 0.51
N LYS A 538 0.31 -20.31 1.08
CA LYS A 538 1.39 -19.33 1.21
C LYS A 538 2.50 -19.81 2.15
N VAL A 539 2.16 -20.59 3.18
CA VAL A 539 3.14 -21.21 4.09
C VAL A 539 4.04 -22.17 3.31
N LEU A 540 3.47 -23.09 2.53
CA LEU A 540 4.24 -23.98 1.65
C LEU A 540 5.10 -23.19 0.66
N SER A 541 4.48 -22.27 -0.10
CA SER A 541 5.21 -21.49 -1.10
C SER A 541 6.34 -20.65 -0.49
N ARG A 542 6.17 -20.14 0.73
CA ARG A 542 7.22 -19.39 1.42
C ARG A 542 8.36 -20.29 1.87
N ALA A 543 8.09 -21.51 2.34
CA ALA A 543 9.14 -22.48 2.67
C ALA A 543 9.97 -22.82 1.42
N LEU A 544 9.32 -23.12 0.30
CA LEU A 544 10.01 -23.38 -0.98
C LEU A 544 10.80 -22.16 -1.49
N SER A 545 10.24 -20.95 -1.31
CA SER A 545 10.92 -19.69 -1.64
C SER A 545 12.21 -19.50 -0.84
N ASN A 546 12.21 -19.89 0.43
CA ASN A 546 13.39 -19.84 1.28
C ASN A 546 14.47 -20.81 0.79
N ARG A 547 14.12 -22.03 0.36
CA ARG A 547 15.10 -22.95 -0.24
C ARG A 547 15.71 -22.41 -1.53
N LEU A 548 14.87 -21.88 -2.41
CA LEU A 548 15.32 -21.33 -3.70
C LEU A 548 16.21 -20.08 -3.52
N LYS A 549 15.99 -19.33 -2.44
CA LYS A 549 16.73 -18.09 -2.14
C LYS A 549 18.25 -18.31 -2.16
N ASP A 550 18.72 -19.41 -1.59
CA ASP A 550 20.14 -19.63 -1.33
C ASP A 550 20.92 -20.01 -2.59
N ILE A 551 20.24 -20.50 -3.63
CA ILE A 551 20.87 -20.91 -4.91
C ILE A 551 20.68 -19.91 -6.05
N LEU A 552 19.77 -18.93 -5.92
CA LEU A 552 19.47 -17.98 -7.00
C LEU A 552 20.70 -17.20 -7.46
N GLY A 553 21.60 -16.85 -6.54
CA GLY A 553 22.82 -16.11 -6.88
C GLY A 553 23.79 -16.88 -7.77
N ILE A 554 23.64 -18.21 -7.83
CA ILE A 554 24.45 -19.14 -8.63
C ILE A 554 23.89 -19.24 -10.05
N LEU A 555 22.56 -19.32 -10.16
CA LEU A 555 21.86 -19.55 -11.43
C LEU A 555 21.62 -18.27 -12.24
N VAL A 556 21.43 -17.14 -11.55
CA VAL A 556 21.07 -15.86 -12.18
C VAL A 556 22.29 -14.96 -12.26
N HIS A 557 22.64 -14.48 -13.45
CA HIS A 557 23.79 -13.59 -13.66
C HIS A 557 23.62 -12.23 -12.95
N THR A 558 24.72 -11.54 -12.66
CA THR A 558 24.75 -10.32 -11.80
C THR A 558 24.07 -9.09 -12.42
N ASP A 559 23.78 -9.10 -13.72
CA ASP A 559 23.05 -8.05 -14.44
C ASP A 559 21.53 -8.06 -14.18
N GLN A 560 20.99 -9.17 -13.67
CA GLN A 560 19.60 -9.31 -13.25
C GLN A 560 19.54 -9.16 -11.72
N SER A 561 18.89 -8.11 -11.23
CA SER A 561 18.84 -7.80 -9.80
C SER A 561 17.48 -8.08 -9.13
N TYR A 562 16.47 -8.53 -9.87
CA TYR A 562 15.14 -8.79 -9.30
C TYR A 562 15.05 -10.12 -8.54
N CYS A 563 14.53 -10.05 -7.31
CA CYS A 563 14.29 -11.19 -6.42
C CYS A 563 15.52 -12.07 -6.10
N VAL A 564 16.73 -11.62 -6.43
CA VAL A 564 17.98 -12.27 -6.02
C VAL A 564 18.52 -11.62 -4.74
N PRO A 565 18.93 -12.41 -3.72
CA PRO A 565 19.46 -11.86 -2.48
C PRO A 565 20.62 -10.89 -2.69
N ASP A 566 20.68 -9.87 -1.84
CA ASP A 566 21.74 -8.87 -1.77
C ASP A 566 21.96 -8.01 -3.03
N ARG A 567 21.14 -8.18 -4.08
CA ARG A 567 21.11 -7.30 -5.25
C ARG A 567 20.10 -6.17 -5.04
N LYS A 568 20.48 -4.95 -5.44
CA LYS A 568 19.66 -3.74 -5.20
C LYS A 568 19.20 -3.15 -6.52
N ILE A 569 17.94 -2.72 -6.57
CA ILE A 569 17.37 -1.96 -7.70
C ILE A 569 18.23 -0.74 -8.09
N MET A 570 18.87 -0.11 -7.09
CA MET A 570 19.73 1.05 -7.31
C MET A 570 21.00 0.72 -8.10
N ASP A 571 21.43 -0.53 -8.14
CA ASP A 571 22.63 -0.93 -8.88
C ASP A 571 22.43 -0.78 -10.39
N ASN A 572 21.24 -1.11 -10.89
CA ASN A 572 20.87 -0.90 -12.29
C ASN A 572 20.78 0.61 -12.61
N ILE A 573 20.21 1.41 -11.69
CA ILE A 573 20.09 2.87 -11.89
C ILE A 573 21.48 3.52 -11.91
N PHE A 574 22.39 3.13 -11.02
CA PHE A 574 23.77 3.63 -11.02
C PHE A 574 24.49 3.21 -12.30
N LEU A 575 24.41 1.94 -12.69
CA LEU A 575 24.99 1.45 -13.94
C LEU A 575 24.54 2.31 -15.12
N MET A 576 23.23 2.46 -15.30
CA MET A 576 22.63 3.21 -16.41
C MET A 576 23.02 4.69 -16.40
N ARG A 577 23.04 5.34 -15.24
CA ARG A 577 23.50 6.73 -15.12
C ARG A 577 24.96 6.85 -15.54
N ASP A 578 25.80 5.98 -15.00
CA ASP A 578 27.25 6.10 -15.13
C ASP A 578 27.73 5.74 -16.54
N ILE A 579 27.14 4.73 -17.20
CA ILE A 579 27.53 4.38 -18.58
C ILE A 579 27.19 5.49 -19.57
N ILE A 580 26.05 6.16 -19.40
CA ILE A 580 25.64 7.28 -20.25
C ILE A 580 26.65 8.42 -20.10
N ASP A 581 27.06 8.73 -18.88
CA ASP A 581 28.04 9.78 -18.61
C ASP A 581 29.45 9.41 -19.11
N VAL A 582 29.91 8.18 -18.87
CA VAL A 582 31.24 7.71 -19.33
C VAL A 582 31.33 7.76 -20.85
N CYS A 583 30.36 7.19 -21.56
CA CYS A 583 30.43 7.06 -23.00
C CYS A 583 30.29 8.42 -23.70
N ARG A 584 29.41 9.31 -23.22
CA ARG A 584 29.36 10.68 -23.73
C ARG A 584 30.67 11.42 -23.55
N SER A 585 31.35 11.21 -22.42
CA SER A 585 32.63 11.89 -22.17
C SER A 585 33.81 11.35 -22.97
N HIS A 586 33.77 10.06 -23.35
CA HIS A 586 34.80 9.43 -24.18
C HIS A 586 34.39 9.34 -25.66
N ASN A 587 33.24 9.91 -26.03
CA ASN A 587 32.66 9.82 -27.37
C ASN A 587 32.55 8.37 -27.88
N VAL A 588 32.12 7.46 -27.00
CA VAL A 588 31.85 6.06 -27.33
C VAL A 588 30.41 5.95 -27.80
N ASP A 589 30.24 5.39 -29.00
CA ASP A 589 28.94 5.20 -29.64
C ASP A 589 28.30 3.88 -29.18
N PHE A 590 27.12 3.97 -28.57
CA PHE A 590 26.30 2.80 -28.23
C PHE A 590 24.81 3.16 -28.13
N GLY A 591 23.95 2.18 -28.31
CA GLY A 591 22.50 2.28 -28.19
C GLY A 591 22.01 1.52 -26.97
N ILE A 592 20.94 2.02 -26.38
CA ILE A 592 20.19 1.34 -25.32
C ILE A 592 18.81 1.04 -25.86
N VAL A 593 18.40 -0.23 -25.85
CA VAL A 593 17.03 -0.65 -26.14
C VAL A 593 16.40 -1.13 -24.83
N SER A 594 15.39 -0.41 -24.36
CA SER A 594 14.64 -0.71 -23.14
C SER A 594 13.32 -1.39 -23.52
N LEU A 595 13.18 -2.67 -23.18
CA LEU A 595 12.03 -3.49 -23.57
C LEU A 595 10.90 -3.39 -22.55
N ASP A 596 9.67 -3.19 -23.05
CA ASP A 596 8.44 -3.37 -22.28
C ASP A 596 7.82 -4.73 -22.67
N GLN A 597 7.56 -5.61 -21.70
CA GLN A 597 6.93 -6.91 -21.95
C GLN A 597 5.40 -6.85 -21.73
N GLU A 598 4.65 -7.48 -22.62
CA GLU A 598 3.20 -7.57 -22.48
C GLU A 598 2.80 -8.49 -21.34
N LYS A 599 2.30 -7.93 -20.24
CA LYS A 599 1.76 -8.69 -19.10
C LYS A 599 2.73 -9.80 -18.64
N ALA A 600 4.02 -9.47 -18.51
CA ALA A 600 5.13 -10.41 -18.35
C ALA A 600 4.86 -11.61 -17.42
N PHE A 601 4.38 -11.36 -16.19
CA PHE A 601 4.07 -12.43 -15.23
C PHE A 601 2.92 -13.34 -15.69
N ASP A 602 1.90 -12.77 -16.33
CA ASP A 602 0.67 -13.46 -16.69
C ASP A 602 0.85 -14.33 -17.96
N ARG A 603 1.88 -14.06 -18.77
CA ARG A 603 2.16 -14.80 -20.02
C ARG A 603 3.12 -15.97 -19.89
N VAL A 604 3.84 -16.14 -18.77
CA VAL A 604 4.83 -17.23 -18.64
C VAL A 604 4.16 -18.59 -18.82
N ASP A 605 4.49 -19.31 -19.88
CA ASP A 605 4.01 -20.66 -20.10
C ASP A 605 4.53 -21.63 -19.03
N HIS A 606 3.68 -22.54 -18.55
CA HIS A 606 4.07 -23.48 -17.50
C HIS A 606 5.02 -24.55 -18.03
N SER A 607 4.80 -25.07 -19.23
CA SER A 607 5.70 -26.08 -19.84
C SER A 607 7.09 -25.50 -20.01
N TYR A 608 7.20 -24.30 -20.55
CA TYR A 608 8.46 -23.57 -20.66
C TYR A 608 9.13 -23.38 -19.29
N LEU A 609 8.38 -22.91 -18.28
CA LEU A 609 8.91 -22.72 -16.93
C LEU A 609 9.52 -24.01 -16.36
N PHE A 610 8.81 -25.15 -16.45
CA PHE A 610 9.34 -26.42 -15.95
C PHE A 610 10.57 -26.89 -16.72
N SER A 611 10.59 -26.73 -18.05
CA SER A 611 11.76 -27.02 -18.88
C SER A 611 12.97 -26.16 -18.50
N ALA A 612 12.76 -24.85 -18.29
CA ALA A 612 13.82 -23.93 -17.88
C ALA A 612 14.39 -24.31 -16.51
N LEU A 613 13.53 -24.58 -15.51
CA LEU A 613 13.98 -25.03 -14.18
C LEU A 613 14.80 -26.32 -14.25
N LYS A 614 14.36 -27.28 -15.09
CA LYS A 614 15.10 -28.52 -15.32
C LYS A 614 16.46 -28.28 -15.98
N ALA A 615 16.54 -27.37 -16.94
CA ALA A 615 17.79 -27.00 -17.61
C ALA A 615 18.82 -26.35 -16.67
N PHE A 616 18.37 -25.63 -15.62
CA PHE A 616 19.22 -25.15 -14.52
C PHE A 616 19.69 -26.25 -13.56
N GLY A 617 19.34 -27.52 -13.80
CA GLY A 617 19.74 -28.65 -12.97
C GLY A 617 18.91 -28.81 -11.67
N ILE A 618 17.78 -28.11 -11.55
CA ILE A 618 16.85 -28.29 -10.41
C ILE A 618 16.32 -29.73 -10.43
N GLY A 619 16.33 -30.38 -9.27
CA GLY A 619 15.96 -31.79 -9.13
C GLY A 619 14.47 -32.06 -9.17
N ASP A 620 14.13 -33.30 -9.52
CA ASP A 620 12.75 -33.74 -9.73
C ASP A 620 11.91 -33.62 -8.44
N GLY A 621 12.54 -33.73 -7.27
CA GLY A 621 11.86 -33.55 -5.98
C GLY A 621 11.33 -32.14 -5.80
N PHE A 622 12.18 -31.12 -6.01
CA PHE A 622 11.77 -29.73 -5.96
C PHE A 622 10.83 -29.35 -7.11
N LEU A 623 11.07 -29.87 -8.32
CA LEU A 623 10.16 -29.67 -9.45
C LEU A 623 8.76 -30.22 -9.15
N ALA A 624 8.64 -31.36 -8.46
CA ALA A 624 7.35 -31.90 -8.04
C ALA A 624 6.63 -30.98 -7.04
N TRP A 625 7.37 -30.31 -6.13
CA TRP A 625 6.78 -29.31 -5.23
C TRP A 625 6.27 -28.08 -6.00
N ILE A 626 7.02 -27.59 -7.00
CA ILE A 626 6.55 -26.51 -7.87
C ILE A 626 5.33 -26.97 -8.68
N GLY A 627 5.38 -28.18 -9.25
CA GLY A 627 4.27 -28.84 -9.94
C GLY A 627 3.00 -28.87 -9.09
N LEU A 628 3.13 -29.24 -7.82
CA LEU A 628 2.03 -29.26 -6.85
C LEU A 628 1.37 -27.88 -6.66
N LEU A 629 2.13 -26.78 -6.69
CA LEU A 629 1.59 -25.42 -6.57
C LEU A 629 0.72 -24.99 -7.77
N TYR A 630 0.99 -25.54 -8.95
CA TYR A 630 0.29 -25.23 -10.21
C TYR A 630 -0.74 -26.29 -10.62
N SER A 631 -0.65 -27.50 -10.07
CA SER A 631 -1.61 -28.59 -10.30
C SER A 631 -3.04 -28.18 -9.93
N GLY A 632 -3.96 -28.26 -10.89
CA GLY A 632 -5.36 -27.88 -10.71
C GLY A 632 -5.60 -26.39 -10.45
N ALA A 633 -4.62 -25.52 -10.76
CA ALA A 633 -4.71 -24.08 -10.52
C ALA A 633 -5.98 -23.46 -11.12
N GLN A 634 -6.72 -22.72 -10.29
CA GLN A 634 -7.91 -21.99 -10.69
C GLN A 634 -7.92 -20.58 -10.10
N CYS A 635 -8.56 -19.65 -10.79
CA CYS A 635 -8.83 -18.32 -10.29
C CYS A 635 -10.32 -17.96 -10.37
N MET A 636 -10.78 -17.06 -9.50
CA MET A 636 -12.13 -16.50 -9.53
C MET A 636 -12.04 -14.98 -9.44
N VAL A 637 -12.71 -14.27 -10.33
CA VAL A 637 -12.67 -12.81 -10.36
C VAL A 637 -13.65 -12.24 -9.35
N ARG A 638 -13.16 -11.36 -8.46
CA ARG A 638 -14.00 -10.64 -7.52
C ARG A 638 -14.56 -9.37 -8.17
N MET A 639 -15.90 -9.29 -8.24
CA MET A 639 -16.63 -8.16 -8.84
C MET A 639 -17.77 -7.74 -7.91
N GLY A 640 -17.69 -6.52 -7.37
CA GLY A 640 -18.60 -6.06 -6.33
C GLY A 640 -18.59 -6.98 -5.10
N ALA A 641 -19.76 -7.49 -4.72
CA ALA A 641 -19.93 -8.43 -3.61
C ALA A 641 -19.82 -9.91 -4.01
N GLY A 642 -19.69 -10.25 -5.30
CA GLY A 642 -19.70 -11.62 -5.82
C GLY A 642 -18.37 -12.12 -6.36
N LEU A 643 -18.31 -13.44 -6.58
CA LEU A 643 -17.21 -14.15 -7.26
C LEU A 643 -17.73 -14.72 -8.59
N SER A 644 -16.88 -14.77 -9.61
CA SER A 644 -17.15 -15.55 -10.83
C SER A 644 -17.10 -17.06 -10.57
N ARG A 645 -17.50 -17.86 -11.57
CA ARG A 645 -17.12 -19.28 -11.60
C ARG A 645 -15.59 -19.44 -11.67
N PRO A 646 -15.04 -20.58 -11.23
CA PRO A 646 -13.61 -20.88 -11.38
C PRO A 646 -13.17 -20.89 -12.85
N ILE A 647 -11.99 -20.35 -13.10
CA ILE A 647 -11.31 -20.28 -14.40
C ILE A 647 -9.98 -21.02 -14.24
N PRO A 648 -9.68 -22.03 -15.08
CA PRO A 648 -8.37 -22.68 -15.06
C PRO A 648 -7.23 -21.69 -15.33
N VAL A 649 -6.09 -21.88 -14.65
CA VAL A 649 -4.88 -21.10 -14.88
C VAL A 649 -3.83 -22.02 -15.47
N GLN A 650 -3.65 -21.96 -16.79
CA GLN A 650 -2.77 -22.84 -17.56
C GLN A 650 -1.45 -22.17 -17.95
N ARG A 651 -1.39 -20.85 -17.87
CA ARG A 651 -0.15 -20.06 -17.93
C ARG A 651 -0.16 -18.93 -16.90
N GLY A 652 1.00 -18.34 -16.73
CA GLY A 652 1.25 -17.23 -15.84
C GLY A 652 1.67 -17.65 -14.44
N ILE A 653 2.49 -16.80 -13.83
CA ILE A 653 2.98 -16.96 -12.47
C ILE A 653 2.07 -16.14 -11.53
N ARG A 654 1.60 -16.76 -10.44
CA ARG A 654 0.58 -16.17 -9.55
C ARG A 654 1.07 -14.91 -8.81
N GLN A 655 0.61 -13.73 -9.22
CA GLN A 655 0.95 -12.46 -8.55
C GLN A 655 0.46 -12.42 -7.10
N GLY A 656 1.38 -12.32 -6.14
CA GLY A 656 1.09 -12.33 -4.69
C GLY A 656 1.47 -13.63 -3.98
N CYS A 657 1.97 -14.62 -4.71
CA CYS A 657 2.57 -15.84 -4.17
C CYS A 657 4.06 -15.58 -3.77
N PRO A 658 4.54 -16.07 -2.62
CA PRO A 658 5.91 -15.84 -2.15
C PRO A 658 7.03 -16.21 -3.12
N ILE A 659 6.94 -17.38 -3.77
CA ILE A 659 8.01 -17.90 -4.66
C ILE A 659 8.00 -17.29 -6.07
N SER A 660 6.89 -16.67 -6.47
CA SER A 660 6.64 -16.24 -7.85
C SER A 660 7.69 -15.30 -8.43
N GLY A 661 8.24 -14.38 -7.63
CA GLY A 661 9.29 -13.48 -8.12
C GLY A 661 10.56 -14.21 -8.53
N GLN A 662 10.95 -15.22 -7.76
CA GLN A 662 12.15 -16.04 -8.02
C GLN A 662 11.96 -16.94 -9.26
N LEU A 663 10.76 -17.52 -9.42
CA LEU A 663 10.42 -18.29 -10.61
C LEU A 663 10.43 -17.42 -11.87
N TYR A 664 9.98 -16.17 -11.78
CA TYR A 664 10.06 -15.25 -12.91
C TYR A 664 11.51 -14.89 -13.28
N SER A 665 12.38 -14.64 -12.28
CA SER A 665 13.80 -14.40 -12.54
C SER A 665 14.46 -15.58 -13.26
N LEU A 666 14.12 -16.83 -12.89
CA LEU A 666 14.61 -18.02 -13.58
C LEU A 666 13.98 -18.20 -14.97
N ALA A 667 12.72 -17.80 -15.16
CA ALA A 667 12.06 -17.92 -16.46
C ALA A 667 12.63 -16.95 -17.51
N ILE A 668 13.06 -15.74 -17.12
CA ILE A 668 13.64 -14.78 -18.06
C ILE A 668 15.15 -14.98 -18.27
N GLU A 669 15.83 -15.65 -17.34
CA GLU A 669 17.29 -15.80 -17.39
C GLU A 669 17.84 -16.47 -18.66
N PRO A 670 17.17 -17.48 -19.28
CA PRO A 670 17.64 -18.05 -20.55
C PRO A 670 17.72 -17.03 -21.70
N LEU A 671 16.75 -16.13 -21.80
CA LEU A 671 16.81 -15.00 -22.74
C LEU A 671 18.06 -14.15 -22.49
N LEU A 672 18.32 -13.81 -21.22
CA LEU A 672 19.46 -12.98 -20.86
C LEU A 672 20.80 -13.69 -21.12
N CYS A 673 20.89 -15.01 -20.86
CA CYS A 673 22.06 -15.84 -21.18
C CYS A 673 22.37 -15.81 -22.67
N MET A 674 21.37 -16.02 -23.52
CA MET A 674 21.56 -16.03 -24.97
C MET A 674 21.97 -14.66 -25.50
N LEU A 675 21.36 -13.57 -25.01
CA LEU A 675 21.77 -12.21 -25.36
C LEU A 675 23.23 -11.93 -24.98
N ARG A 676 23.66 -12.37 -23.79
CA ARG A 676 25.07 -12.24 -23.36
C ARG A 676 26.04 -13.00 -24.26
N GLY A 677 25.62 -14.16 -24.80
CA GLY A 677 26.46 -14.98 -25.68
C GLY A 677 26.53 -14.48 -27.12
N ARG A 678 25.51 -13.77 -27.60
CA ARG A 678 25.39 -13.35 -29.01
C ARG A 678 25.69 -11.88 -29.29
N LEU A 679 25.52 -11.00 -28.30
CA LEU A 679 25.74 -9.56 -28.48
C LEU A 679 27.20 -9.18 -28.26
N SER A 680 27.70 -8.27 -29.09
CA SER A 680 29.02 -7.66 -28.87
C SER A 680 29.01 -6.68 -27.69
N GLY A 681 27.87 -6.01 -27.45
CA GLY A 681 27.65 -5.17 -26.27
C GLY A 681 28.51 -3.90 -26.22
N LEU A 682 28.62 -3.33 -25.02
CA LEU A 682 29.38 -2.13 -24.74
C LEU A 682 30.72 -2.46 -24.06
N SER A 683 31.82 -2.18 -24.75
CA SER A 683 33.16 -2.18 -24.18
C SER A 683 33.46 -0.83 -23.50
N LEU A 684 33.86 -0.87 -22.22
CA LEU A 684 34.18 0.36 -21.50
C LEU A 684 35.57 0.90 -21.87
N PRO A 685 35.73 2.23 -22.02
CA PRO A 685 37.00 2.84 -22.39
C PRO A 685 38.06 2.66 -21.28
N GLY A 686 39.26 2.22 -21.66
CA GLY A 686 40.41 2.10 -20.75
C GLY A 686 40.34 0.95 -19.74
N SER A 687 39.40 0.02 -19.90
CA SER A 687 39.31 -1.19 -19.08
C SER A 687 39.93 -2.38 -19.81
N ASN A 688 41.19 -2.68 -19.51
CA ASN A 688 41.82 -3.95 -19.92
C ASN A 688 41.43 -5.12 -18.98
N ASN A 689 40.61 -4.86 -17.94
CA ASN A 689 40.34 -5.76 -16.81
C ASN A 689 38.88 -6.24 -16.69
N LEU A 690 38.00 -5.90 -17.64
CA LEU A 690 36.66 -6.51 -17.70
C LEU A 690 36.74 -7.67 -18.68
N ASP A 691 36.62 -8.90 -18.18
CA ASP A 691 36.72 -10.12 -18.98
C ASP A 691 35.65 -10.19 -20.08
N ARG A 692 34.56 -9.40 -20.01
CA ARG A 692 33.47 -9.34 -21.00
C ARG A 692 32.80 -7.96 -21.12
N PRO A 693 32.27 -7.59 -22.31
CA PRO A 693 31.51 -6.36 -22.54
C PRO A 693 30.16 -6.36 -21.81
N LEU A 694 29.63 -5.16 -21.51
CA LEU A 694 28.31 -5.00 -20.91
C LEU A 694 27.22 -5.18 -21.97
N THR A 695 26.34 -6.15 -21.81
CA THR A 695 25.30 -6.48 -22.81
C THR A 695 23.89 -6.18 -22.34
N VAL A 696 23.58 -6.45 -21.07
CA VAL A 696 22.22 -6.27 -20.52
C VAL A 696 22.24 -5.69 -19.10
N SER A 697 21.14 -5.06 -18.71
CA SER A 697 20.81 -4.70 -17.33
C SER A 697 19.31 -4.91 -17.10
N ALA A 698 18.95 -5.82 -16.19
CA ALA A 698 17.58 -6.27 -16.02
C ALA A 698 17.08 -6.15 -14.57
N TYR A 699 15.82 -5.76 -14.42
CA TYR A 699 15.08 -5.82 -13.16
C TYR A 699 13.66 -6.31 -13.44
N ALA A 700 13.42 -7.60 -13.18
CA ALA A 700 12.18 -8.25 -13.58
C ALA A 700 12.00 -8.14 -15.11
N ASP A 701 10.85 -7.62 -15.54
CA ASP A 701 10.48 -7.40 -16.93
C ASP A 701 11.12 -6.16 -17.57
N ASP A 702 11.65 -5.22 -16.77
CA ASP A 702 12.39 -4.05 -17.25
C ASP A 702 13.80 -4.48 -17.69
N VAL A 703 13.98 -4.79 -18.98
CA VAL A 703 15.26 -5.24 -19.57
C VAL A 703 15.84 -4.15 -20.46
N ASN A 704 17.07 -3.74 -20.17
CA ASN A 704 17.83 -2.79 -20.98
C ASN A 704 18.96 -3.52 -21.69
N ILE A 705 19.00 -3.44 -23.02
CA ILE A 705 20.02 -4.08 -23.87
C ILE A 705 20.95 -3.02 -24.44
N PHE A 706 22.25 -3.27 -24.37
CA PHE A 706 23.28 -2.43 -24.96
C PHE A 706 23.68 -2.97 -26.32
N VAL A 707 23.52 -2.15 -27.35
CA VAL A 707 23.83 -2.49 -28.74
C VAL A 707 24.87 -1.52 -29.31
N SER A 708 25.80 -2.02 -30.11
CA SER A 708 26.87 -1.22 -30.71
C SER A 708 26.80 -1.18 -32.24
N SER A 709 26.03 -2.10 -32.85
CA SER A 709 25.98 -2.28 -34.31
C SER A 709 24.61 -2.75 -34.80
N GLN A 710 24.41 -2.72 -36.13
CA GLN A 710 23.22 -3.34 -36.74
C GLN A 710 23.15 -4.85 -36.49
N GLY A 711 24.30 -5.52 -36.41
CA GLY A 711 24.38 -6.95 -36.09
C GLY A 711 23.82 -7.26 -34.70
N ASP A 712 24.12 -6.43 -33.70
CA ASP A 712 23.54 -6.57 -32.36
C ASP A 712 22.01 -6.43 -32.38
N VAL A 713 21.48 -5.48 -33.16
CA VAL A 713 20.03 -5.29 -33.27
C VAL A 713 19.37 -6.49 -33.96
N GLN A 714 20.00 -7.07 -34.98
CA GLN A 714 19.50 -8.30 -35.61
C GLN A 714 19.53 -9.48 -34.63
N CYS A 715 20.64 -9.68 -33.92
CA CYS A 715 20.74 -10.71 -32.88
C CYS A 715 19.66 -10.55 -31.80
N LEU A 716 19.39 -9.31 -31.37
CA LEU A 716 18.31 -9.02 -30.43
C LEU A 716 16.95 -9.45 -30.98
N GLN A 717 16.62 -9.10 -32.23
CA GLN A 717 15.36 -9.49 -32.86
C GLN A 717 15.20 -11.01 -32.98
N ASP A 718 16.26 -11.69 -33.44
CA ASP A 718 16.25 -13.15 -33.60
C ASP A 718 16.05 -13.86 -32.26
N THR A 719 16.80 -13.43 -31.24
CA THR A 719 16.71 -13.99 -29.89
C THR A 719 15.35 -13.70 -29.24
N LEU A 720 14.77 -12.52 -29.44
CA LEU A 720 13.42 -12.23 -28.97
C LEU A 720 12.36 -13.07 -29.69
N SER A 721 12.50 -13.29 -31.00
CA SER A 721 11.61 -14.16 -31.76
C SER A 721 11.68 -15.61 -31.27
N LEU A 722 12.89 -16.11 -31.00
CA LEU A 722 13.09 -17.43 -30.40
C LEU A 722 12.43 -17.52 -29.01
N PHE A 723 12.67 -16.52 -28.15
CA PHE A 723 12.08 -16.47 -26.81
C PHE A 723 10.56 -16.39 -26.84
N GLU A 724 9.97 -15.62 -27.75
CA GLU A 724 8.51 -15.54 -27.93
C GLU A 724 7.92 -16.92 -28.32
N LYS A 725 8.54 -17.61 -29.28
CA LYS A 725 8.11 -18.95 -29.72
C LYS A 725 8.30 -20.01 -28.63
N ALA A 726 9.32 -19.87 -27.79
CA ALA A 726 9.64 -20.78 -26.70
C ALA A 726 8.82 -20.54 -25.43
N SER A 727 8.46 -19.30 -25.10
CA SER A 727 7.90 -18.98 -23.76
C SER A 727 6.49 -18.38 -23.78
N SER A 728 5.97 -18.05 -24.96
CA SER A 728 4.77 -17.23 -25.20
C SER A 728 4.82 -15.78 -24.67
N ALA A 729 5.99 -15.34 -24.19
CA ALA A 729 6.25 -13.95 -23.84
C ALA A 729 6.20 -13.07 -25.09
N ARG A 730 5.77 -11.82 -24.95
CA ARG A 730 5.69 -10.86 -26.07
C ARG A 730 6.25 -9.51 -25.67
N VAL A 731 6.95 -8.88 -26.60
CA VAL A 731 7.45 -7.50 -26.45
C VAL A 731 6.40 -6.52 -26.94
N ASN A 732 6.17 -5.47 -26.16
CA ASN A 732 5.36 -4.33 -26.55
C ASN A 732 6.25 -3.26 -27.17
N TRP A 733 6.47 -3.33 -28.48
CA TRP A 733 7.32 -2.37 -29.19
C TRP A 733 6.82 -0.92 -29.07
N ALA A 734 5.50 -0.71 -29.01
CA ALA A 734 4.89 0.61 -28.88
C ALA A 734 5.14 1.31 -27.53
N LYS A 735 5.51 0.55 -26.50
CA LYS A 735 5.87 1.06 -25.16
C LYS A 735 7.35 0.92 -24.84
N SER A 736 8.07 0.13 -25.63
CA SER A 736 9.52 0.04 -25.52
C SER A 736 10.12 1.40 -25.87
N GLU A 737 11.27 1.71 -25.29
CA GLU A 737 11.97 2.99 -25.50
C GLU A 737 13.41 2.70 -25.93
N ALA A 738 14.01 3.58 -26.72
CA ALA A 738 15.42 3.46 -27.11
C ALA A 738 16.16 4.79 -26.96
N LEU A 739 17.46 4.72 -26.65
CA LEU A 739 18.35 5.87 -26.52
C LEU A 739 19.64 5.66 -27.27
N LEU A 740 19.94 6.63 -28.14
CA LEU A 740 21.19 6.72 -28.85
C LEU A 740 22.18 7.54 -28.02
N VAL A 741 23.33 6.95 -27.70
CA VAL A 741 24.40 7.59 -26.95
C VAL A 741 25.67 7.66 -27.79
N GLY A 742 26.39 8.77 -27.69
CA GLY A 742 27.52 9.07 -28.58
C GLY A 742 27.10 9.93 -29.77
N GLN A 743 28.03 10.14 -30.70
CA GLN A 743 27.82 11.00 -31.87
C GLN A 743 27.56 10.21 -33.15
N TRP A 744 27.90 8.92 -33.20
CA TRP A 744 27.68 8.02 -34.33
C TRP A 744 28.23 8.59 -35.65
N ARG A 745 29.44 9.16 -35.59
CA ARG A 745 30.12 9.76 -36.75
C ARG A 745 30.89 8.75 -37.59
N SER A 746 31.47 7.75 -36.92
CA SER A 746 32.34 6.74 -37.55
C SER A 746 31.59 5.49 -38.00
N GLN A 747 30.32 5.33 -37.59
CA GLN A 747 29.50 4.16 -37.90
C GLN A 747 28.04 4.56 -38.10
N ALA A 748 27.33 3.81 -38.93
CA ALA A 748 25.91 4.04 -39.19
C ALA A 748 25.06 3.75 -37.94
N VAL A 749 24.05 4.59 -37.70
CA VAL A 749 23.07 4.37 -36.64
C VAL A 749 22.22 3.14 -36.98
N PRO A 750 22.08 2.15 -36.08
CA PRO A 750 21.31 0.94 -36.33
C PRO A 750 19.82 1.25 -36.51
N SER A 751 19.15 0.52 -37.41
CA SER A 751 17.70 0.54 -37.57
C SER A 751 17.05 -0.36 -36.52
N LEU A 752 16.06 0.17 -35.80
CA LEU A 752 15.35 -0.54 -34.73
C LEU A 752 14.08 -1.27 -35.24
N PRO A 753 13.68 -2.38 -34.58
CA PRO A 753 12.44 -3.09 -34.89
C PRO A 753 11.17 -2.34 -34.46
N GLY A 754 10.03 -2.81 -34.98
CA GLY A 754 8.71 -2.52 -34.38
C GLY A 754 8.27 -1.06 -34.43
N GLY A 755 8.86 -0.25 -35.32
CA GLY A 755 8.61 1.19 -35.39
C GLY A 755 9.23 1.99 -34.25
N LEU A 756 10.17 1.40 -33.50
CA LEU A 756 10.85 2.07 -32.40
C LEU A 756 11.83 3.12 -32.93
N GLU A 757 11.83 4.30 -32.31
CA GLU A 757 12.72 5.41 -32.68
C GLU A 757 13.77 5.68 -31.62
N TRP A 758 14.94 6.15 -32.06
CA TRP A 758 16.01 6.55 -31.16
C TRP A 758 15.71 7.89 -30.48
N GLY A 759 15.51 7.86 -29.17
CA GLY A 759 15.63 9.04 -28.33
C GLY A 759 17.07 9.55 -28.27
N LYS A 760 17.26 10.87 -28.11
CA LYS A 760 18.59 11.49 -27.96
C LYS A 760 18.81 12.12 -26.58
N GLU A 761 17.74 12.47 -25.89
CA GLU A 761 17.82 13.17 -24.61
C GLU A 761 18.09 12.23 -23.43
N GLY A 762 17.35 11.13 -23.31
CA GLY A 762 17.44 10.21 -22.18
C GLY A 762 16.36 9.13 -22.15
N LEU A 763 16.36 8.30 -21.10
CA LEU A 763 15.40 7.21 -20.82
C LEU A 763 14.90 7.26 -19.40
N LYS A 764 13.68 6.75 -19.18
CA LYS A 764 13.14 6.58 -17.83
C LYS A 764 13.37 5.15 -17.33
N VAL A 765 14.44 4.96 -16.56
CA VAL A 765 14.83 3.65 -16.01
C VAL A 765 14.34 3.52 -14.58
N LEU A 766 13.53 2.50 -14.30
CA LEU A 766 13.07 2.14 -12.94
C LEU A 766 12.47 3.32 -12.17
N GLY A 767 11.79 4.23 -12.87
CA GLY A 767 11.17 5.41 -12.28
C GLY A 767 12.06 6.66 -12.17
N VAL A 768 13.28 6.63 -12.67
CA VAL A 768 14.24 7.75 -12.69
C VAL A 768 14.54 8.14 -14.14
N PHE A 769 14.43 9.42 -14.47
CA PHE A 769 14.83 9.95 -15.78
C PHE A 769 16.36 10.12 -15.82
N LEU A 770 17.03 9.42 -16.73
CA LEU A 770 18.48 9.44 -16.93
C LEU A 770 18.80 9.91 -18.33
N GLY A 771 19.92 10.60 -18.54
CA GLY A 771 20.23 11.19 -19.84
C GLY A 771 20.92 12.54 -19.71
N THR A 772 20.63 13.44 -20.63
CA THR A 772 21.13 14.83 -20.61
C THR A 772 20.64 15.56 -19.37
N GLU A 773 21.32 16.65 -19.00
CA GLU A 773 20.95 17.45 -17.83
C GLU A 773 19.49 17.93 -17.88
N GLY A 774 19.05 18.45 -19.05
CA GLY A 774 17.66 18.85 -19.27
C GLY A 774 16.66 17.70 -19.06
N PHE A 775 16.99 16.50 -19.52
CA PHE A 775 16.12 15.33 -19.32
C PHE A 775 16.07 14.87 -17.87
N GLN A 776 17.21 14.90 -17.16
CA GLN A 776 17.28 14.56 -15.75
C GLN A 776 16.48 15.52 -14.86
N ASN A 777 16.29 16.78 -15.28
CA ASN A 777 15.49 17.76 -14.53
C ASN A 777 14.02 17.37 -14.37
N LYS A 778 13.48 16.53 -15.27
CA LYS A 778 12.12 15.94 -15.16
C LYS A 778 11.89 15.16 -13.86
N ASN A 779 12.95 14.69 -13.19
CA ASN A 779 12.85 14.03 -11.88
C ASN A 779 12.41 14.98 -10.76
N TRP A 780 12.67 16.28 -10.91
CA TRP A 780 12.51 17.31 -9.90
C TRP A 780 11.30 18.22 -10.15
N GLU A 781 10.75 18.18 -11.36
CA GLU A 781 9.55 18.91 -11.74
C GLU A 781 8.33 18.54 -10.88
N GLY A 782 7.70 19.57 -10.33
CA GLY A 782 6.49 19.44 -9.52
C GLY A 782 6.73 18.79 -8.15
N VAL A 783 7.97 18.62 -7.69
CA VAL A 783 8.25 17.87 -6.44
C VAL A 783 7.71 18.60 -5.22
N LYS A 784 7.93 19.91 -5.13
CA LYS A 784 7.45 20.74 -4.03
C LYS A 784 5.92 20.74 -3.97
N GLU A 785 5.28 20.87 -5.13
CA GLU A 785 3.82 20.87 -5.30
C GLU A 785 3.23 19.50 -4.92
N LYS A 786 3.89 18.40 -5.31
CA LYS A 786 3.48 17.05 -4.90
C LYS A 786 3.62 16.82 -3.40
N VAL A 787 4.69 17.36 -2.79
CA VAL A 787 4.89 17.30 -1.33
C VAL A 787 3.82 18.09 -0.60
N ASP A 788 3.59 19.35 -1.00
CA ASP A 788 2.55 20.19 -0.41
C ASP A 788 1.15 19.59 -0.61
N ALA A 789 0.83 19.07 -1.80
CA ALA A 789 -0.44 18.41 -2.06
C ALA A 789 -0.63 17.15 -1.21
N ARG A 790 0.44 16.40 -0.92
CA ARG A 790 0.38 15.25 0.01
C ARG A 790 0.13 15.71 1.44
N LEU A 791 0.87 16.70 1.93
CA LEU A 791 0.71 17.25 3.29
C LEU A 791 -0.66 17.91 3.49
N SER A 792 -1.16 18.60 2.47
CA SER A 792 -2.47 19.26 2.51
C SER A 792 -3.63 18.28 2.72
N ARG A 793 -3.49 17.01 2.30
CA ARG A 793 -4.48 15.94 2.60
C ARG A 793 -4.57 15.58 4.08
N TRP A 794 -3.60 16.00 4.89
CA TRP A 794 -3.56 15.75 6.34
C TRP A 794 -3.92 17.00 7.16
N LYS A 795 -4.10 18.16 6.52
CA LYS A 795 -4.44 19.42 7.22
C LYS A 795 -5.75 19.31 8.02
N TRP A 796 -6.74 18.56 7.53
CA TRP A 796 -8.03 18.37 8.23
C TRP A 796 -7.90 17.63 9.57
N VAL A 797 -6.91 16.75 9.73
CA VAL A 797 -6.65 16.01 10.98
C VAL A 797 -5.50 16.60 11.79
N LEU A 798 -4.80 17.61 11.24
CA LEU A 798 -3.64 18.26 11.85
C LEU A 798 -3.88 18.80 13.28
N PRO A 799 -5.07 19.36 13.63
CA PRO A 799 -5.37 19.77 15.01
C PRO A 799 -5.37 18.60 16.01
N GLN A 800 -5.57 17.37 15.53
CA GLN A 800 -5.68 16.16 16.34
C GLN A 800 -4.37 15.34 16.34
N LEU A 801 -3.42 15.66 15.44
CA LEU A 801 -2.12 15.01 15.39
C LEU A 801 -1.21 15.56 16.49
N SER A 802 -0.68 14.66 17.33
CA SER A 802 0.47 14.99 18.18
C SER A 802 1.68 15.36 17.32
N TYR A 803 2.70 16.00 17.91
CA TYR A 803 3.96 16.25 17.19
C TYR A 803 4.60 14.96 16.66
N ARG A 804 4.47 13.85 17.39
CA ARG A 804 4.94 12.53 16.94
C ARG A 804 4.15 12.03 15.72
N GLY A 805 2.83 12.17 15.72
CA GLY A 805 1.98 11.87 14.57
C GLY A 805 2.33 12.72 13.33
N ARG A 806 2.64 14.01 13.53
CA ARG A 806 3.09 14.91 12.46
C ARG A 806 4.43 14.47 11.87
N VAL A 807 5.39 14.07 12.72
CA VAL A 807 6.67 13.50 12.28
C VAL A 807 6.44 12.22 11.48
N LEU A 808 5.53 11.35 11.91
CA LEU A 808 5.22 10.12 11.16
C LEU A 808 4.68 10.41 9.76
N VAL A 809 3.78 11.40 9.61
CA VAL A 809 3.28 11.83 8.29
C VAL A 809 4.43 12.36 7.44
N ALA A 810 5.20 13.31 7.98
CA ALA A 810 6.31 13.94 7.29
C ALA A 810 7.37 12.91 6.83
N ASN A 811 7.81 12.03 7.73
CA ASN A 811 8.87 11.07 7.45
C ASN A 811 8.40 9.93 6.52
N ASN A 812 7.27 9.30 6.84
CA ASN A 812 6.88 8.03 6.21
C ASN A 812 6.02 8.20 4.95
N LEU A 813 5.26 9.28 4.82
CA LEU A 813 4.33 9.47 3.70
C LEU A 813 4.82 10.50 2.67
N VAL A 814 5.72 11.38 3.10
CA VAL A 814 6.16 12.54 2.32
C VAL A 814 7.64 12.44 1.99
N ALA A 815 8.53 12.52 2.98
CA ALA A 815 9.98 12.46 2.76
C ALA A 815 10.40 11.13 2.11
N SER A 816 9.77 10.02 2.50
CA SER A 816 10.00 8.68 1.91
C SER A 816 9.90 8.61 0.38
N THR A 817 9.09 9.50 -0.21
CA THR A 817 8.84 9.55 -1.66
C THR A 817 9.99 10.15 -2.47
N LEU A 818 10.96 10.76 -1.77
CA LEU A 818 12.11 11.42 -2.36
C LEU A 818 13.31 10.47 -2.44
N TRP A 819 13.40 9.49 -1.54
CA TRP A 819 14.57 8.62 -1.36
C TRP A 819 15.03 7.94 -2.64
N HIS A 820 14.10 7.35 -3.41
CA HIS A 820 14.44 6.63 -4.64
C HIS A 820 15.27 7.49 -5.61
N ARG A 821 14.90 8.76 -5.80
CA ARG A 821 15.61 9.70 -6.68
C ARG A 821 16.86 10.25 -6.02
N LEU A 822 16.76 10.64 -4.74
CA LEU A 822 17.88 11.23 -4.00
C LEU A 822 19.05 10.26 -3.79
N ILE A 823 18.82 8.94 -3.80
CA ILE A 823 19.92 7.96 -3.73
C ILE A 823 20.77 7.99 -5.01
N ALA A 824 20.17 8.24 -6.19
CA ALA A 824 20.87 8.19 -7.48
C ALA A 824 21.26 9.54 -8.09
N LEU A 825 20.56 10.61 -7.74
CA LEU A 825 20.73 11.90 -8.40
C LEU A 825 20.94 13.01 -7.37
N THR A 826 21.64 14.05 -7.81
CA THR A 826 21.80 15.29 -7.05
C THR A 826 20.64 16.23 -7.42
N PRO A 827 19.88 16.74 -6.43
CA PRO A 827 18.81 17.68 -6.70
C PRO A 827 19.35 19.07 -7.08
N PRO A 828 18.57 19.90 -7.78
CA PRO A 828 18.90 21.31 -8.01
C PRO A 828 19.09 22.05 -6.68
N GLY A 829 19.99 23.02 -6.66
CA GLY A 829 20.25 23.85 -5.48
C GLY A 829 18.99 24.57 -5.00
N GLY A 830 18.77 24.62 -3.68
CA GLY A 830 17.62 25.28 -3.07
C GLY A 830 16.34 24.45 -3.01
N LEU A 831 16.18 23.42 -3.85
CA LEU A 831 14.92 22.67 -3.93
C LEU A 831 14.65 21.87 -2.65
N MET A 832 15.67 21.23 -2.07
CA MET A 832 15.49 20.41 -0.87
C MET A 832 15.32 21.27 0.38
N GLU A 833 15.91 22.46 0.41
CA GLU A 833 15.69 23.48 1.43
C GLU A 833 14.23 23.95 1.42
N ASP A 834 13.68 24.19 0.23
CA ASP A 834 12.28 24.54 0.04
C ASP A 834 11.33 23.43 0.48
N VAL A 835 11.62 22.18 0.12
CA VAL A 835 10.84 21.02 0.56
C VAL A 835 10.93 20.84 2.08
N GLN A 836 12.11 21.03 2.68
CA GLN A 836 12.29 20.98 4.14
C GLN A 836 11.45 22.07 4.82
N ARG A 837 11.37 23.29 4.24
CA ARG A 837 10.55 24.39 4.76
C ARG A 837 9.07 24.00 4.78
N VAL A 838 8.55 23.44 3.69
CA VAL A 838 7.15 22.97 3.61
C VAL A 838 6.85 21.89 4.67
N ILE A 839 7.79 20.97 4.92
CA ILE A 839 7.64 19.96 5.98
C ILE A 839 7.62 20.59 7.38
N LEU A 840 8.48 21.57 7.64
CA LEU A 840 8.52 22.30 8.91
C LEU A 840 7.24 23.11 9.13
N ASP A 841 6.73 23.77 8.08
CA ASP A 841 5.49 24.53 8.15
C ASP A 841 4.30 23.64 8.50
N PHE A 842 4.23 22.44 7.91
CA PHE A 842 3.24 21.43 8.29
C PHE A 842 3.40 20.97 9.74
N PHE A 843 4.64 20.68 10.17
CA PHE A 843 4.91 20.22 11.53
C PHE A 843 4.46 21.26 12.57
N TRP A 844 4.77 22.54 12.34
CA TRP A 844 4.47 23.61 13.28
C TRP A 844 3.04 24.12 13.18
N SER A 845 2.41 24.08 12.00
CA SER A 845 1.07 24.62 11.77
C SER A 845 0.93 26.08 12.27
N GLY A 846 1.96 26.90 12.04
CA GLY A 846 2.02 28.30 12.46
C GLY A 846 2.44 28.54 13.92
N ARG A 847 2.86 27.51 14.67
CA ARG A 847 3.35 27.65 16.05
C ARG A 847 4.83 27.29 16.12
N HIS A 848 5.73 28.27 16.24
CA HIS A 848 7.19 28.02 16.29
C HIS A 848 7.75 28.25 17.69
N TRP A 849 8.19 27.18 18.39
CA TRP A 849 8.63 27.27 19.79
C TRP A 849 10.06 26.80 20.04
N VAL A 850 10.67 26.06 19.11
CA VAL A 850 12.03 25.51 19.24
C VAL A 850 12.75 25.62 17.89
N ARG A 851 14.07 25.76 17.91
CA ARG A 851 14.89 25.71 16.70
C ARG A 851 14.70 24.37 15.98
N ALA A 852 14.57 24.40 14.64
CA ALA A 852 14.33 23.21 13.83
C ALA A 852 15.40 22.12 14.04
N ALA A 853 16.65 22.49 14.33
CA ALA A 853 17.73 21.55 14.62
C ALA A 853 17.39 20.57 15.77
N ALA A 854 16.67 21.02 16.80
CA ALA A 854 16.27 20.16 17.91
C ALA A 854 15.22 19.11 17.47
N LEU A 855 14.37 19.43 16.48
CA LEU A 855 13.38 18.49 15.97
C LEU A 855 14.03 17.27 15.30
N TYR A 856 15.21 17.47 14.71
CA TYR A 856 15.92 16.44 13.95
C TYR A 856 16.64 15.41 14.82
N LEU A 857 16.88 15.74 16.10
CA LEU A 857 17.55 14.84 17.02
C LEU A 857 16.69 13.59 17.30
N PRO A 858 17.33 12.45 17.64
CA PRO A 858 16.61 11.28 18.13
C PRO A 858 15.72 11.61 19.32
N VAL A 859 14.59 10.90 19.45
CA VAL A 859 13.67 11.07 20.59
C VAL A 859 14.36 10.82 21.93
N ALA A 860 15.32 9.88 21.96
CA ALA A 860 16.13 9.59 23.13
C ALA A 860 17.03 10.77 23.58
N GLU A 861 17.35 11.69 22.68
CA GLU A 861 18.18 12.88 22.94
C GLU A 861 17.33 14.15 23.13
N GLY A 862 16.00 14.00 23.32
CA GLY A 862 15.07 15.12 23.50
C GLY A 862 14.55 15.73 22.20
N GLY A 863 14.89 15.16 21.03
CA GLY A 863 14.34 15.57 19.75
C GLY A 863 12.99 14.94 19.40
N GLN A 864 12.52 15.16 18.17
CA GLN A 864 11.26 14.59 17.66
C GLN A 864 11.50 13.51 16.58
N GLY A 865 12.74 13.29 16.16
CA GLY A 865 13.09 12.37 15.08
C GLY A 865 12.59 12.81 13.70
N LEU A 866 12.36 14.11 13.49
CA LEU A 866 12.00 14.65 12.17
C LEU A 866 13.20 14.49 11.22
N ILE A 867 12.99 13.97 10.02
CA ILE A 867 14.11 13.79 9.10
C ILE A 867 14.59 15.14 8.57
N ASN A 868 15.90 15.38 8.71
CA ASN A 868 16.62 16.39 7.95
C ASN A 868 17.00 15.82 6.58
N ILE A 869 16.42 16.37 5.50
CA ILE A 869 16.60 15.85 4.15
C ILE A 869 18.07 15.92 3.71
N GLN A 870 18.79 17.01 4.02
CA GLN A 870 20.20 17.17 3.63
C GLN A 870 21.10 16.17 4.33
N ALA A 871 20.93 15.97 5.64
CA ALA A 871 21.64 14.92 6.37
C ALA A 871 21.32 13.53 5.81
N LYS A 872 20.07 13.30 5.38
CA LYS A 872 19.69 12.04 4.74
C LYS A 872 20.38 11.84 3.39
N ILE A 873 20.47 12.87 2.55
CA ILE A 873 21.23 12.84 1.29
C ILE A 873 22.69 12.50 1.57
N ALA A 874 23.34 13.18 2.51
CA ALA A 874 24.70 12.88 2.92
C ALA A 874 24.85 11.41 3.36
N SER A 875 23.89 10.87 4.12
CA SER A 875 23.90 9.45 4.51
C SER A 875 23.87 8.50 3.30
N PHE A 876 23.08 8.81 2.25
CA PHE A 876 23.06 7.99 1.04
C PHE A 876 24.38 8.08 0.27
N ARG A 877 24.98 9.27 0.22
CA ARG A 877 26.29 9.49 -0.40
C ARG A 877 27.40 8.72 0.33
N LEU A 878 27.38 8.74 1.66
CA LEU A 878 28.30 7.95 2.48
C LEU A 878 28.10 6.44 2.30
N GLN A 879 26.86 5.97 2.17
CA GLN A 879 26.59 4.57 1.81
C GLN A 879 27.17 4.20 0.44
N THR A 880 27.07 5.10 -0.55
CA THR A 880 27.71 4.90 -1.85
C THR A 880 29.23 4.86 -1.74
N ALA A 881 29.84 5.77 -0.98
CA ALA A 881 31.29 5.77 -0.71
C ALA A 881 31.74 4.46 -0.05
N GLN A 882 31.01 4.00 0.98
CA GLN A 882 31.28 2.72 1.65
C GLN A 882 31.27 1.56 0.66
N ARG A 883 30.27 1.51 -0.24
CA ARG A 883 30.19 0.45 -1.26
C ARG A 883 31.35 0.50 -2.24
N LEU A 884 31.78 1.69 -2.67
CA LEU A 884 32.91 1.85 -3.59
C LEU A 884 34.25 1.42 -2.94
N LEU A 885 34.39 1.59 -1.63
CA LEU A 885 35.62 1.29 -0.89
C LEU A 885 35.73 -0.17 -0.46
N TYR A 886 34.63 -0.79 -0.01
CA TYR A 886 34.66 -2.07 0.68
C TYR A 886 33.99 -3.24 -0.06
N ASN A 887 33.25 -2.97 -1.13
CA ASN A 887 32.58 -4.03 -1.88
C ASN A 887 33.27 -4.29 -3.22
N CYS A 888 33.20 -5.54 -3.65
CA CYS A 888 33.36 -5.97 -5.03
C CYS A 888 32.01 -6.53 -5.55
N GLY A 889 31.81 -6.61 -6.86
CA GLY A 889 30.67 -7.34 -7.43
C GLY A 889 29.93 -6.62 -8.56
N PRO A 890 29.07 -5.62 -8.29
CA PRO A 890 28.23 -4.98 -9.31
C PRO A 890 29.03 -4.25 -10.40
N SER A 891 28.62 -4.40 -11.66
CA SER A 891 29.29 -3.83 -12.83
C SER A 891 29.41 -2.29 -12.80
N TRP A 892 28.51 -1.61 -12.08
CA TRP A 892 28.57 -0.14 -11.97
C TRP A 892 29.80 0.36 -11.20
N PHE A 893 30.44 -0.48 -10.37
CA PHE A 893 31.65 -0.08 -9.64
C PHE A 893 32.79 0.26 -10.59
N ASP A 894 32.96 -0.48 -11.68
CA ASP A 894 34.04 -0.24 -12.64
C ASP A 894 33.77 1.02 -13.47
N VAL A 895 32.52 1.24 -13.86
CA VAL A 895 32.09 2.48 -14.52
C VAL A 895 32.28 3.69 -13.59
N ALA A 896 31.92 3.56 -12.32
CA ALA A 896 32.13 4.58 -11.30
C ALA A 896 33.61 4.93 -11.15
N ARG A 897 34.51 3.93 -11.14
CA ARG A 897 35.96 4.15 -11.06
C ARG A 897 36.48 4.92 -12.26
N LEU A 898 35.99 4.66 -13.47
CA LEU A 898 36.33 5.45 -14.66
C LEU A 898 35.91 6.92 -14.52
N LEU A 899 34.74 7.18 -13.94
CA LEU A 899 34.29 8.55 -13.67
C LEU A 899 35.14 9.23 -12.59
N LEU A 900 35.49 8.51 -11.52
CA LEU A 900 36.34 9.04 -10.45
C LEU A 900 37.73 9.44 -10.95
N LYS A 901 38.35 8.62 -11.81
CA LYS A 901 39.69 8.88 -12.41
C LYS A 901 39.79 10.23 -13.13
N ARG A 902 38.66 10.82 -13.52
CA ARG A 902 38.61 12.11 -14.22
C ARG A 902 38.81 13.31 -13.30
N ALA A 903 38.72 13.15 -11.97
CA ALA A 903 38.91 14.22 -11.01
C ALA A 903 40.25 14.94 -11.21
N GLY A 904 40.21 16.19 -11.68
CA GLY A 904 41.39 17.04 -11.82
C GLY A 904 42.52 16.42 -12.66
N ARG A 905 42.18 15.46 -13.54
CA ARG A 905 43.13 14.61 -14.30
C ARG A 905 44.15 13.85 -13.42
N LEU A 906 43.83 13.57 -12.16
CA LEU A 906 44.73 12.89 -11.23
C LEU A 906 44.85 11.37 -11.49
N GLY A 907 43.87 10.78 -12.17
CA GLY A 907 43.85 9.34 -12.45
C GLY A 907 43.62 8.47 -11.21
N TYR A 908 43.17 9.06 -10.10
CA TYR A 908 42.84 8.35 -8.87
C TYR A 908 41.37 7.88 -8.88
N ASP A 909 41.12 6.70 -8.34
CA ASP A 909 39.76 6.20 -8.13
C ASP A 909 39.41 6.20 -6.64
N ARG A 910 39.61 5.07 -5.96
CA ARG A 910 39.38 4.91 -4.51
C ARG A 910 40.32 5.79 -3.69
N GLN A 911 41.47 6.15 -4.25
CA GLN A 911 42.44 6.98 -3.53
C GLN A 911 41.93 8.41 -3.30
N LEU A 912 40.94 8.89 -4.06
CA LEU A 912 40.32 10.21 -3.81
C LEU A 912 39.73 10.32 -2.39
N PHE A 913 39.26 9.21 -1.82
CA PHE A 913 38.74 9.17 -0.45
C PHE A 913 39.84 9.23 0.62
N LEU A 914 41.11 9.15 0.23
CA LEU A 914 42.27 9.25 1.11
C LEU A 914 42.94 10.64 1.08
N LEU A 915 42.43 11.55 0.25
CA LEU A 915 43.01 12.88 0.05
C LEU A 915 42.39 13.92 0.98
N GLN A 916 43.15 14.99 1.23
CA GLN A 916 42.60 16.23 1.76
C GLN A 916 41.86 16.99 0.65
N LEU A 917 40.56 16.70 0.52
CA LEU A 917 39.73 17.16 -0.61
C LEU A 917 39.57 18.69 -0.72
N GLU A 918 39.89 19.47 0.32
CA GLU A 918 39.80 20.95 0.32
C GLU A 918 40.65 21.58 -0.79
N ASP A 919 41.80 20.98 -1.11
CA ASP A 919 42.75 21.47 -2.11
C ASP A 919 42.73 20.67 -3.43
N VAL A 920 41.84 19.68 -3.55
CA VAL A 920 41.78 18.78 -4.71
C VAL A 920 40.88 19.39 -5.80
N ASP A 921 41.42 19.51 -7.01
CA ASP A 921 40.63 19.86 -8.19
C ASP A 921 39.65 18.72 -8.54
N LEU A 922 38.35 18.97 -8.34
CA LEU A 922 37.25 18.06 -8.66
C LEU A 922 36.57 18.36 -10.00
N THR A 923 37.22 19.13 -10.88
CA THR A 923 36.77 19.30 -12.26
C THR A 923 36.77 17.95 -12.99
N GLY A 924 35.84 17.78 -13.94
CA GLY A 924 35.65 16.53 -14.68
C GLY A 924 34.77 15.48 -14.00
N LEU A 925 34.50 15.59 -12.69
CA LEU A 925 33.54 14.71 -11.99
C LEU A 925 32.09 15.07 -12.30
N THR A 926 31.23 14.06 -12.36
CA THR A 926 29.78 14.27 -12.44
C THR A 926 29.25 14.88 -11.13
N PRO A 927 28.12 15.62 -11.16
CA PRO A 927 27.53 16.22 -9.95
C PRO A 927 27.26 15.19 -8.84
N PHE A 928 26.96 13.95 -9.21
CA PHE A 928 26.75 12.88 -8.25
C PHE A 928 28.03 12.51 -7.50
N TYR A 929 29.12 12.16 -8.19
CA TYR A 929 30.36 11.75 -7.50
C TYR A 929 31.03 12.90 -6.75
N ARG A 930 30.90 14.14 -7.24
CA ARG A 930 31.29 15.32 -6.47
C ARG A 930 30.57 15.37 -5.13
N SER A 931 29.25 15.16 -5.12
CA SER A 931 28.48 15.12 -3.87
C SER A 931 28.83 13.94 -2.96
N VAL A 932 29.31 12.82 -3.52
CA VAL A 932 29.83 11.68 -2.75
C VAL A 932 31.11 12.06 -2.00
N LEU A 933 32.07 12.67 -2.69
CA LEU A 933 33.32 13.13 -2.09
C LEU A 933 33.09 14.26 -1.07
N GLN A 934 32.19 15.21 -1.36
CA GLN A 934 31.82 16.27 -0.42
C GLN A 934 31.18 15.69 0.86
N ALA A 935 30.29 14.70 0.75
CA ALA A 935 29.72 14.05 1.93
C ALA A 935 30.80 13.27 2.73
N TRP A 936 31.82 12.73 2.06
CA TRP A 936 32.92 12.04 2.73
C TRP A 936 33.73 12.96 3.65
N GLN A 937 33.82 14.27 3.34
CA GLN A 937 34.52 15.26 4.18
C GLN A 937 33.89 15.45 5.57
N ILE A 938 32.69 14.92 5.82
CA ILE A 938 32.09 14.88 7.16
C ILE A 938 33.01 14.13 8.15
N PHE A 939 33.75 13.13 7.66
CA PHE A 939 34.69 12.38 8.48
C PHE A 939 36.07 13.04 8.49
N LYS A 940 36.63 13.18 9.70
CA LYS A 940 38.07 13.40 9.85
C LYS A 940 38.78 12.06 9.66
N VAL A 941 39.33 11.85 8.47
CA VAL A 941 40.10 10.64 8.16
C VAL A 941 41.51 10.82 8.70
N ALA A 942 41.87 10.02 9.70
CA ALA A 942 43.24 9.92 10.19
C ALA A 942 43.78 8.53 9.87
N ARG A 943 44.98 8.46 9.30
CA ARG A 943 45.62 7.17 9.01
C ARG A 943 46.16 6.58 10.29
N ALA A 944 45.61 5.44 10.70
CA ALA A 944 46.27 4.59 11.68
C ALA A 944 47.55 4.04 11.02
N THR A 945 48.72 4.35 11.59
CA THR A 945 50.02 3.85 11.13
C THR A 945 50.09 2.35 11.34
N ASN A 946 49.55 1.55 10.41
CA ASN A 946 49.78 0.12 10.39
C ASN A 946 51.26 -0.13 10.09
N LYS A 947 51.93 -0.85 11.00
CA LYS A 947 53.38 -1.05 11.03
C LYS A 947 53.91 -2.00 9.95
N THR A 948 53.06 -2.61 9.13
CA THR A 948 53.46 -3.62 8.14
C THR A 948 53.38 -3.06 6.72
N PRO A 949 54.52 -2.76 6.08
CA PRO A 949 54.57 -2.33 4.68
C PRO A 949 54.03 -3.42 3.74
N GLY A 950 53.40 -3.01 2.64
CA GLY A 950 52.90 -3.94 1.61
C GLY A 950 52.74 -3.26 0.26
N ILE A 951 52.29 -4.01 -0.76
CA ILE A 951 52.15 -3.50 -2.15
C ILE A 951 51.19 -2.30 -2.23
N TRP A 952 50.23 -2.20 -1.30
CA TRP A 952 49.33 -1.05 -1.16
C TRP A 952 50.07 0.30 -1.10
N LEU A 953 51.31 0.33 -0.59
CA LEU A 953 52.13 1.53 -0.48
C LEU A 953 52.44 2.15 -1.86
N PHE A 954 52.58 1.33 -2.90
CA PHE A 954 52.81 1.83 -4.26
C PHE A 954 51.56 2.46 -4.88
N GLU A 955 50.38 2.15 -4.35
CA GLU A 955 49.11 2.74 -4.76
C GLU A 955 48.83 4.10 -4.09
N GLU A 956 49.70 4.54 -3.18
CA GLU A 956 49.55 5.81 -2.47
C GLU A 956 49.65 7.02 -3.40
N PRO A 957 48.71 7.98 -3.31
CA PRO A 957 48.80 9.25 -4.02
C PRO A 957 50.06 10.02 -3.67
N LEU A 958 50.73 10.60 -4.68
CA LEU A 958 51.83 11.54 -4.46
C LEU A 958 51.36 12.91 -4.00
N PHE A 959 50.16 13.32 -4.41
CA PHE A 959 49.63 14.66 -4.14
C PHE A 959 48.50 14.59 -3.14
N TYR A 960 48.37 15.64 -2.31
CA TYR A 960 47.28 15.79 -1.34
C TYR A 960 47.14 14.61 -0.35
N ASN A 961 48.25 13.91 -0.12
CA ASN A 961 48.33 12.73 0.74
C ASN A 961 48.96 13.09 2.09
N ASP A 962 48.32 12.68 3.18
CA ASP A 962 48.85 12.88 4.53
C ASP A 962 50.13 12.10 4.84
N LEU A 963 50.37 10.96 4.17
CA LEU A 963 51.62 10.20 4.33
C LEU A 963 52.81 10.81 3.59
N ILE A 964 52.57 11.51 2.49
CA ILE A 964 53.61 12.03 1.59
C ILE A 964 53.46 13.54 1.53
N ARG A 965 53.99 14.22 2.55
CA ARG A 965 54.03 15.68 2.63
C ARG A 965 55.44 16.17 2.35
N THR A 966 55.65 16.79 1.20
CA THR A 966 56.94 17.40 0.83
C THR A 966 56.73 18.85 0.40
N GLN A 967 57.71 19.72 0.67
CA GLN A 967 57.61 21.12 0.24
C GLN A 967 57.65 21.22 -1.28
N THR A 968 58.44 20.37 -1.95
CA THR A 968 58.61 20.45 -3.40
C THR A 968 57.31 20.10 -4.14
N LEU A 969 56.53 19.12 -3.65
CA LEU A 969 55.24 18.74 -4.26
C LEU A 969 54.09 19.71 -3.97
N GLN A 970 54.29 20.77 -3.17
CA GLN A 970 53.28 21.84 -3.03
C GLN A 970 53.20 22.73 -4.27
N SER A 971 54.26 22.79 -5.08
CA SER A 971 54.28 23.57 -6.33
C SER A 971 53.19 23.09 -7.30
N ALA A 972 52.30 24.00 -7.71
CA ALA A 972 51.23 23.69 -8.66
C ALA A 972 51.78 23.34 -10.06
N SER A 973 52.84 24.02 -10.51
CA SER A 973 53.46 23.76 -11.81
C SER A 973 54.11 22.38 -11.86
N LEU A 974 54.84 22.00 -10.80
CA LEU A 974 55.47 20.69 -10.72
C LEU A 974 54.43 19.56 -10.69
N ARG A 975 53.34 19.72 -9.93
CA ARG A 975 52.23 18.77 -9.91
C ARG A 975 51.60 18.62 -11.28
N ALA A 976 51.42 19.72 -12.02
CA ALA A 976 50.90 19.68 -13.38
C ALA A 976 51.82 18.88 -14.32
N CYS A 977 53.13 19.14 -14.29
CA CYS A 977 54.14 18.41 -15.08
C CYS A 977 54.15 16.90 -14.77
N LEU A 978 54.15 16.52 -13.49
CA LEU A 978 54.13 15.12 -13.07
C LEU A 978 52.79 14.44 -13.44
N ARG A 979 51.67 15.17 -13.36
CA ARG A 979 50.35 14.68 -13.78
C ARG A 979 50.29 14.43 -15.29
N GLU A 980 50.85 15.33 -16.10
CA GLU A 980 50.97 15.15 -17.55
C GLU A 980 51.81 13.92 -17.90
N ALA A 981 52.85 13.63 -17.11
CA ALA A 981 53.65 12.41 -17.22
C ALA A 981 52.95 11.12 -16.75
N SER A 982 51.70 11.21 -16.26
CA SER A 982 51.00 10.14 -15.54
C SER A 982 51.72 9.64 -14.27
N CYS A 983 52.62 10.44 -13.70
CA CYS A 983 53.33 10.17 -12.46
C CYS A 983 52.54 10.72 -11.25
N THR A 984 51.47 10.03 -10.87
CA THR A 984 50.56 10.48 -9.80
C THR A 984 50.60 9.60 -8.55
N LYS A 985 51.11 8.36 -8.62
CA LYS A 985 51.22 7.45 -7.47
C LYS A 985 52.68 7.21 -7.09
N LEU A 986 52.93 6.83 -5.84
CA LEU A 986 54.26 6.51 -5.37
C LEU A 986 54.93 5.42 -6.23
N GLY A 987 54.18 4.37 -6.59
CA GLY A 987 54.66 3.33 -7.50
C GLY A 987 55.04 3.85 -8.89
N HIS A 988 54.32 4.84 -9.43
CA HIS A 988 54.67 5.44 -10.72
C HIS A 988 56.02 6.16 -10.61
N LEU A 989 56.20 6.96 -9.55
CA LEU A 989 57.46 7.66 -9.31
C LEU A 989 58.61 6.66 -9.16
N MET A 990 58.45 5.65 -8.30
CA MET A 990 59.49 4.64 -8.04
C MET A 990 59.83 3.85 -9.31
N LYS A 991 58.83 3.45 -10.10
CA LYS A 991 59.04 2.73 -11.37
C LYS A 991 59.76 3.59 -12.40
N MET A 992 59.36 4.85 -12.56
CA MET A 992 59.96 5.78 -13.51
C MET A 992 61.37 6.22 -13.12
N THR A 993 61.79 6.01 -11.87
CA THR A 993 63.12 6.38 -11.37
C THR A 993 63.95 5.18 -10.90
N ALA A 994 63.53 3.94 -11.21
CA ALA A 994 64.15 2.72 -10.70
C ALA A 994 65.58 2.47 -11.22
N THR A 995 65.90 2.94 -12.44
CA THR A 995 67.19 2.75 -13.11
C THR A 995 67.91 4.06 -13.47
N SER A 996 67.17 5.09 -13.93
CA SER A 996 67.66 6.47 -14.10
C SER A 996 66.50 7.45 -13.94
N VAL A 997 66.79 8.69 -13.53
CA VAL A 997 65.84 9.81 -13.47
C VAL A 997 65.49 10.37 -14.86
N ASP A 998 66.21 9.96 -15.92
CA ASP A 998 65.98 10.41 -17.29
C ASP A 998 64.61 10.00 -17.86
N ALA A 999 64.09 8.84 -17.48
CA ALA A 999 62.77 8.37 -17.96
C ALA A 999 61.62 9.26 -17.47
N LEU A 1000 61.73 9.83 -16.26
CA LEU A 1000 60.75 10.82 -15.77
C LEU A 1000 60.96 12.18 -16.45
N LYS A 1001 62.20 12.57 -16.72
CA LYS A 1001 62.54 13.80 -17.45
C LYS A 1001 61.91 13.84 -18.83
N GLU A 1002 62.01 12.75 -19.59
CA GLU A 1002 61.43 12.61 -20.94
C GLU A 1002 59.90 12.73 -20.95
N ARG A 1003 59.23 12.27 -19.89
CA ARG A 1003 57.76 12.24 -19.82
C ARG A 1003 57.13 13.47 -19.15
N SER A 1004 57.87 14.22 -18.34
CA SER A 1004 57.31 15.27 -17.46
C SER A 1004 57.61 16.71 -17.87
N ASN A 1005 58.30 16.95 -18.99
CA ASN A 1005 58.77 18.28 -19.40
C ASN A 1005 59.62 19.01 -18.31
N ILE A 1006 60.06 18.31 -17.27
CA ILE A 1006 60.93 18.84 -16.22
C ILE A 1006 62.37 18.74 -16.71
N THR A 1007 63.02 19.87 -16.99
CA THR A 1007 64.39 19.88 -17.53
C THR A 1007 65.48 19.66 -16.46
N SER A 1008 65.18 19.98 -15.20
CA SER A 1008 66.14 19.90 -14.09
C SER A 1008 66.18 18.52 -13.44
N ILE A 1009 67.25 17.77 -13.73
CA ILE A 1009 67.55 16.48 -13.07
C ILE A 1009 67.67 16.66 -11.55
N ARG A 1010 68.30 17.76 -11.10
CA ARG A 1010 68.43 18.08 -9.68
C ARG A 1010 67.08 18.22 -8.98
N LEU A 1011 66.07 18.79 -9.66
CA LEU A 1011 64.72 18.90 -9.13
C LEU A 1011 64.06 17.53 -9.01
N ILE A 1012 64.20 16.67 -10.01
CA ILE A 1012 63.65 15.30 -9.99
C ILE A 1012 64.27 14.47 -8.84
N SER A 1013 65.60 14.48 -8.71
CA SER A 1013 66.30 13.79 -7.63
C SER A 1013 65.88 14.30 -6.25
N ARG A 1014 65.65 15.62 -6.12
CA ARG A 1014 65.13 16.23 -4.89
C ARG A 1014 63.72 15.75 -4.56
N VAL A 1015 62.84 15.66 -5.55
CA VAL A 1015 61.47 15.14 -5.35
C VAL A 1015 61.49 13.70 -4.83
N VAL A 1016 62.28 12.83 -5.47
CA VAL A 1016 62.41 11.42 -5.03
C VAL A 1016 62.96 11.35 -3.60
N ALA A 1017 64.01 12.12 -3.29
CA ALA A 1017 64.60 12.15 -1.96
C ALA A 1017 63.62 12.64 -0.89
N GLU A 1018 62.90 13.74 -1.13
CA GLU A 1018 61.91 14.27 -0.19
C GLU A 1018 60.72 13.32 -0.01
N VAL A 1019 60.23 12.67 -1.07
CA VAL A 1019 59.12 11.71 -1.00
C VAL A 1019 59.52 10.48 -0.18
N CYS A 1020 60.71 9.92 -0.42
CA CYS A 1020 61.23 8.82 0.39
C CYS A 1020 61.48 9.25 1.84
N ALA A 1021 61.94 10.49 2.05
CA ALA A 1021 62.19 11.06 3.38
C ALA A 1021 60.90 11.25 4.20
N ALA A 1022 59.77 11.54 3.54
CA ALA A 1022 58.47 11.73 4.18
C ALA A 1022 57.89 10.43 4.78
N LEU A 1023 58.32 9.27 4.30
CA LEU A 1023 57.86 7.96 4.79
C LEU A 1023 58.59 7.53 6.06
N GLN A 1024 57.85 6.89 6.97
CA GLN A 1024 58.40 6.25 8.16
C GLN A 1024 59.39 5.13 7.79
N GLN A 1025 60.37 4.89 8.65
CA GLN A 1025 61.49 3.97 8.39
C GLN A 1025 61.06 2.58 7.86
N PRO A 1026 60.07 1.87 8.43
CA PRO A 1026 59.68 0.55 7.93
C PRO A 1026 59.14 0.59 6.49
N LEU A 1027 58.40 1.65 6.13
CA LEU A 1027 57.84 1.84 4.79
C LEU A 1027 58.95 2.18 3.77
N ARG A 1028 59.91 3.02 4.18
CA ARG A 1028 61.08 3.37 3.36
C ARG A 1028 61.92 2.14 3.03
N GLU A 1029 62.23 1.32 4.04
CA GLU A 1029 63.00 0.09 3.85
C GLU A 1029 62.31 -0.90 2.91
N PHE A 1030 60.98 -1.00 2.96
CA PHE A 1030 60.21 -1.85 2.06
C PHE A 1030 60.31 -1.41 0.60
N ILE A 1031 60.20 -0.10 0.33
CA ILE A 1031 60.33 0.44 -1.03
C ILE A 1031 61.72 0.14 -1.58
N CYS A 1032 62.78 0.43 -0.82
CA CYS A 1032 64.16 0.16 -1.24
C CYS A 1032 64.43 -1.33 -1.53
N LYS A 1033 63.77 -2.25 -0.81
CA LYS A 1033 63.88 -3.71 -1.05
C LYS A 1033 63.09 -4.19 -2.27
N LYS A 1034 62.06 -3.46 -2.71
CA LYS A 1034 61.11 -3.90 -3.75
C LYS A 1034 61.19 -3.09 -5.04
N THR A 1035 62.00 -2.03 -5.12
CA THR A 1035 62.27 -1.26 -6.35
C THR A 1035 62.82 -2.09 -7.51
N HIS A 1036 63.36 -3.29 -7.26
CA HIS A 1036 63.80 -4.22 -8.31
C HIS A 1036 62.70 -5.16 -8.86
N PHE A 1037 61.46 -5.08 -8.36
CA PHE A 1037 60.35 -5.99 -8.72
C PHE A 1037 59.14 -5.30 -9.41
N VAL A 1038 59.18 -3.98 -9.68
CA VAL A 1038 58.02 -3.16 -10.13
C VAL A 1038 58.15 -2.68 -11.57
#